data_AF-A0A9P0NLB9-F1
#
_entry.id   AF-A0A9P0NLB9-F1
#
_cell.length_a   1.000
_cell.length_b   1.000
_cell.length_c   1.000
_cell.angle_alpha   90.00
_cell.angle_beta   90.00
_cell.angle_gamma   90.00
#
_symmetry.space_group_name_H-M   'P 1'
#
loop_
_entity.id
_entity.type
_entity.pdbx_description
1 polymer ?
#
loop_
_entity_poly.entity_id
_entity_poly.type
_entity_poly.pdbx_seq_one_letter_code
_entity_poly.pdbx_strand_id
1 'polypeptide(L)'
;MDHLISPSFHNHLKNFIIASKQYLYCHDESSLNGVLCSLQILGQLSNECIFNSQDTLRHEFYINLYELMRNTNDDSEIMWAAVNFLQSIVKQGLFHNTILNNDELTLILTKLLKDELTLDKKIKILKLLLELTYRKKLQWQESHSFELISLLIKWISTEDKDLISFSLGVLVNVCSKNKFAMFTLVKCTNSKSFMRLLLKLQSNDVFIKVQVYKLLLILEHASGQIPHVDVNNLIDVTFVVLEEGLKQKNVFVLRHAVDFFIDISEHSCWKNSVLEYEGYKTNLIKILESVNNFKNIEKTHDNYHIILQNVDLVLQFVHHIIQFKNEDLIILYPKIIIYILHWTQFSNLHEQSMSILQTIIINVRSYSAYMDQTLQCDIYENLEKSLYVLLMILFEPNKNVENDDFNLCTWNKYAICLRLLQEMLKMQNLYEIIEEKLNISSLQSLFHSLILIDINNLNNLQNITFVYIEALCFLSELVAKNPTWMSLYSEILNQKHVYRVLAFIIYKGSKIMKQKVLDLITKFSQQSTLMLSDCLEEIEQLSLTKVKNIKTTNSEETEIKPICTFAQEEQIQAFIDKLENIFNSNEIPSIKTSNVISLYQHKMNTLKQTEVWLKQSLDNASEEVTRLNYRIVCLNSESMQLNQMLLNNHKEIEELTIENENLKKKLNDTTEQFTTTSNNFAKLSRNYESKRQIIQEQSSSIKNLEKQLEELRLESDEIKANLLDQLKNEKAENKIQVSKLEQQLTEKQSIINEKTEVRFNKPWYLLISYSLKY
;
A
#
# COMPACT_ATOMS: atom_id res chain seq x y z
N MET A 1 7.08 24.85 27.93
CA MET A 1 7.85 26.07 27.61
C MET A 1 8.14 26.00 26.13
N ASP A 2 7.09 26.13 25.35
CA ASP A 2 7.12 26.14 23.89
C ASP A 2 6.66 27.53 23.48
N HIS A 3 7.06 28.00 22.30
CA HIS A 3 6.95 29.37 21.80
C HIS A 3 8.18 30.24 22.10
N LEU A 4 9.24 29.96 21.35
CA LEU A 4 10.00 31.01 20.67
C LEU A 4 10.53 30.34 19.39
N ILE A 5 9.87 30.61 18.27
CA ILE A 5 10.57 30.55 16.97
C ILE A 5 11.84 31.36 17.20
N SER A 6 13.03 30.81 16.93
CA SER A 6 14.22 31.64 17.03
C SER A 6 14.00 32.83 16.10
N PRO A 7 14.06 34.09 16.58
CA PRO A 7 13.75 35.25 15.76
C PRO A 7 14.61 35.31 14.47
N SER A 8 15.73 34.59 14.45
CA SER A 8 16.53 34.32 13.25
C SER A 8 15.77 33.53 12.17
N PHE A 9 15.10 32.41 12.45
CA PHE A 9 14.44 31.58 11.42
C PHE A 9 13.33 32.34 10.67
N HIS A 10 12.48 33.05 11.40
CA HIS A 10 11.42 33.89 10.81
C HIS A 10 11.98 35.01 9.94
N ASN A 11 13.07 35.63 10.39
CA ASN A 11 13.76 36.66 9.63
C ASN A 11 14.41 36.08 8.37
N HIS A 12 14.97 34.87 8.41
CA HIS A 12 15.53 34.21 7.23
C HIS A 12 14.46 33.84 6.19
N LEU A 13 13.26 33.40 6.60
CA LEU A 13 12.14 33.17 5.68
C LEU A 13 11.71 34.47 4.98
N LYS A 14 11.56 35.57 5.75
CA LYS A 14 11.21 36.89 5.19
C LYS A 14 12.30 37.42 4.26
N ASN A 15 13.56 37.29 4.65
CA ASN A 15 14.71 37.72 3.84
C ASN A 15 14.76 36.94 2.52
N PHE A 16 14.49 35.63 2.55
CA PHE A 16 14.37 34.85 1.33
C PHE A 16 13.25 35.38 0.43
N ILE A 17 12.03 35.60 0.95
CA ILE A 17 10.90 36.08 0.15
C ILE A 17 11.18 37.45 -0.50
N ILE A 18 11.84 38.35 0.23
CA ILE A 18 12.20 39.67 -0.30
C ILE A 18 13.28 39.52 -1.38
N ALA A 19 14.34 38.76 -1.10
CA ALA A 19 15.44 38.56 -2.05
C ALA A 19 14.99 37.80 -3.30
N SER A 20 14.10 36.82 -3.18
CA SER A 20 13.56 36.05 -4.31
C SER A 20 12.74 36.93 -5.24
N LYS A 21 11.85 37.77 -4.69
CA LYS A 21 11.05 38.73 -5.47
C LYS A 21 11.97 39.73 -6.16
N GLN A 22 12.93 40.30 -5.45
CA GLN A 22 13.88 41.26 -6.03
C GLN A 22 14.71 40.63 -7.16
N TYR A 23 15.20 39.40 -6.98
CA TYR A 23 15.94 38.69 -8.01
C TYR A 23 15.09 38.42 -9.26
N LEU A 24 13.82 38.05 -9.10
CA LEU A 24 12.89 37.83 -10.21
C LEU A 24 12.61 39.11 -11.03
N TYR A 25 12.70 40.30 -10.41
CA TYR A 25 12.48 41.58 -11.11
C TYR A 25 13.77 42.20 -11.67
N CYS A 26 14.87 42.15 -10.92
CA CYS A 26 16.07 42.95 -11.20
C CYS A 26 17.30 42.13 -11.62
N HIS A 27 17.32 40.82 -11.35
CA HIS A 27 18.47 39.93 -11.60
C HIS A 27 19.81 40.46 -11.05
N ASP A 28 19.80 41.10 -9.88
CA ASP A 28 20.98 41.69 -9.26
C ASP A 28 21.82 40.67 -8.45
N GLU A 29 23.13 40.88 -8.40
CA GLU A 29 24.08 39.99 -7.71
C GLU A 29 23.90 40.02 -6.18
N SER A 30 23.41 41.14 -5.62
CA SER A 30 23.07 41.25 -4.21
C SER A 30 21.88 40.37 -3.82
N SER A 31 20.79 40.37 -4.61
CA SER A 31 19.64 39.51 -4.36
C SER A 31 19.95 38.03 -4.61
N LEU A 32 20.79 37.71 -5.61
CA LEU A 32 21.33 36.37 -5.83
C LEU A 32 22.02 35.83 -4.55
N ASN A 33 22.97 36.58 -4.01
CA ASN A 33 23.67 36.21 -2.79
C ASN A 33 22.73 36.13 -1.57
N GLY A 34 21.74 37.03 -1.50
CA GLY A 34 20.69 37.00 -0.48
C GLY A 34 19.87 35.70 -0.52
N VAL A 35 19.48 35.26 -1.72
CA VAL A 35 18.74 34.00 -1.96
C VAL A 35 19.59 32.80 -1.56
N LEU A 36 20.83 32.71 -2.06
CA LEU A 36 21.74 31.59 -1.80
C LEU A 36 22.04 31.44 -0.30
N CYS A 37 22.37 32.54 0.37
CA CYS A 37 22.64 32.57 1.81
C CYS A 37 21.41 32.14 2.62
N SER A 38 20.22 32.65 2.27
CA SER A 38 18.99 32.30 2.98
C SER A 38 18.66 30.81 2.82
N LEU A 39 18.76 30.24 1.61
CA LEU A 39 18.51 28.81 1.38
C LEU A 39 19.49 27.91 2.13
N GLN A 40 20.77 28.27 2.16
CA GLN A 40 21.79 27.51 2.86
C GLN A 40 21.55 27.50 4.37
N ILE A 41 21.24 28.66 4.96
CA ILE A 41 20.96 28.79 6.39
C ILE A 41 19.67 28.04 6.75
N LEU A 42 18.60 28.22 5.97
CA LEU A 42 17.33 27.53 6.21
C LEU A 42 17.47 26.01 6.09
N GLY A 43 18.35 25.52 5.21
CA GLY A 43 18.65 24.09 5.07
C GLY A 43 19.48 23.49 6.21
N GLN A 44 20.07 24.32 7.09
CA GLN A 44 20.82 23.90 8.28
C GLN A 44 20.01 24.04 9.57
N LEU A 45 19.16 25.07 9.67
CA LEU A 45 18.37 25.40 10.87
C LEU A 45 17.16 24.50 11.12
N SER A 46 16.82 23.62 10.18
CA SER A 46 15.53 22.92 10.16
C SER A 46 15.37 21.77 11.18
N ASN A 47 16.30 21.63 12.14
CA ASN A 47 16.16 20.72 13.29
C ASN A 47 15.23 21.26 14.40
N GLU A 48 14.92 22.57 14.42
CA GLU A 48 14.18 23.19 15.54
C GLU A 48 12.76 23.65 15.21
N CYS A 49 12.36 23.71 13.93
CA CYS A 49 11.09 24.32 13.53
C CYS A 49 10.30 23.42 12.58
N ILE A 50 9.20 22.87 13.09
CA ILE A 50 8.16 22.20 12.31
C ILE A 50 7.69 23.18 11.24
N PHE A 51 7.93 22.88 9.97
CA PHE A 51 7.28 23.59 8.86
C PHE A 51 5.80 23.21 8.84
N ASN A 52 4.99 23.79 9.72
CA ASN A 52 3.53 23.59 9.65
C ASN A 52 3.00 24.32 8.41
N SER A 53 2.22 23.59 7.61
CA SER A 53 1.52 24.00 6.39
C SER A 53 0.36 24.97 6.64
N GLN A 54 0.41 25.80 7.69
CA GLN A 54 -0.61 26.80 8.02
C GLN A 54 -0.03 28.20 8.28
N ASP A 55 1.31 28.32 8.46
CA ASP A 55 1.96 29.63 8.48
C ASP A 55 1.91 30.24 7.07
N THR A 56 1.18 31.36 6.92
CA THR A 56 1.08 32.12 5.67
C THR A 56 2.45 32.45 5.09
N LEU A 57 3.42 32.75 5.95
CA LEU A 57 4.80 33.01 5.56
C LEU A 57 5.53 31.78 4.99
N ARG A 58 5.25 30.58 5.50
CA ARG A 58 5.85 29.34 4.95
C ARG A 58 5.25 28.98 3.61
N HIS A 59 3.94 29.18 3.45
CA HIS A 59 3.28 29.05 2.15
C HIS A 59 3.88 30.01 1.13
N GLU A 60 3.99 31.29 1.51
CA GLU A 60 4.60 32.30 0.67
C GLU A 60 6.05 31.94 0.31
N PHE A 61 6.83 31.43 1.25
CA PHE A 61 8.18 30.92 0.98
C PHE A 61 8.19 29.82 -0.10
N TYR A 62 7.35 28.79 0.01
CA TYR A 62 7.32 27.69 -0.96
C TYR A 62 6.81 28.13 -2.34
N ILE A 63 5.83 29.05 -2.40
CA ILE A 63 5.36 29.65 -3.66
C ILE A 63 6.51 30.40 -4.34
N ASN A 64 7.22 31.25 -3.61
CA ASN A 64 8.35 32.01 -4.14
C ASN A 64 9.52 31.09 -4.55
N LEU A 65 9.80 30.03 -3.79
CA LEU A 65 10.81 29.02 -4.15
C LEU A 65 10.46 28.34 -5.47
N TYR A 66 9.18 27.99 -5.66
CA TYR A 66 8.70 27.39 -6.90
C TYR A 66 8.82 28.36 -8.09
N GLU A 67 8.33 29.59 -7.95
CA GLU A 67 8.41 30.60 -9.01
C GLU A 67 9.86 30.88 -9.42
N LEU A 68 10.76 30.94 -8.43
CA LEU A 68 12.18 31.09 -8.63
C LEU A 68 12.76 29.92 -9.44
N MET A 69 12.53 28.67 -9.02
CA MET A 69 13.00 27.49 -9.75
C MET A 69 12.44 27.42 -11.18
N ARG A 70 11.20 27.85 -11.40
CA ARG A 70 10.55 27.84 -12.73
C ARG A 70 11.19 28.83 -13.71
N ASN A 71 11.66 29.97 -13.21
CA ASN A 71 12.16 31.07 -14.04
C ASN A 71 13.70 31.10 -14.16
N THR A 72 14.41 30.28 -13.38
CA THR A 72 15.87 30.17 -13.45
C THR A 72 16.33 29.10 -14.43
N ASN A 73 17.49 29.31 -15.08
CA ASN A 73 18.12 28.31 -15.94
C ASN A 73 18.53 27.05 -15.16
N ASP A 74 18.48 25.89 -15.82
CA ASP A 74 18.79 24.57 -15.24
C ASP A 74 20.19 24.49 -14.58
N ASP A 75 21.18 25.20 -15.14
CA ASP A 75 22.57 25.20 -14.65
C ASP A 75 22.86 26.31 -13.62
N SER A 76 21.85 27.08 -13.22
CA SER A 76 22.04 28.19 -12.27
C SER A 76 22.40 27.69 -10.86
N GLU A 77 23.22 28.48 -10.15
CA GLU A 77 23.56 28.21 -8.74
C GLU A 77 22.31 28.20 -7.85
N ILE A 78 21.32 29.03 -8.18
CA ILE A 78 20.02 29.10 -7.50
C ILE A 78 19.28 27.76 -7.59
N MET A 79 19.19 27.18 -8.80
CA MET A 79 18.51 25.90 -9.01
C MET A 79 19.12 24.82 -8.11
N TRP A 80 20.46 24.73 -8.06
CA TRP A 80 21.16 23.75 -7.23
C TRP A 80 21.09 24.06 -5.73
N ALA A 81 21.05 25.33 -5.32
CA ALA A 81 20.80 25.71 -3.93
C ALA A 81 19.40 25.30 -3.47
N ALA A 82 18.38 25.48 -4.33
CA ALA A 82 17.02 25.03 -4.06
C ALA A 82 16.93 23.50 -3.97
N VAL A 83 17.57 22.76 -4.88
CA VAL A 83 17.65 21.28 -4.82
C VAL A 83 18.32 20.81 -3.52
N ASN A 84 19.42 21.47 -3.10
CA ASN A 84 20.12 21.12 -1.86
C ASN A 84 19.25 21.42 -0.62
N PHE A 85 18.53 22.53 -0.61
CA PHE A 85 17.58 22.87 0.45
C PHE A 85 16.45 21.81 0.56
N LEU A 86 15.83 21.43 -0.56
CA LEU A 86 14.83 20.37 -0.59
C LEU A 86 15.39 19.03 -0.10
N GLN A 87 16.64 18.71 -0.47
CA GLN A 87 17.33 17.52 0.02
C GLN A 87 17.52 17.53 1.54
N SER A 88 17.86 18.67 2.13
CA SER A 88 17.95 18.81 3.60
C SER A 88 16.60 18.57 4.27
N ILE A 89 15.50 19.04 3.69
CA ILE A 89 14.15 18.77 4.23
C ILE A 89 13.80 17.28 4.16
N VAL A 90 14.12 16.60 3.04
CA VAL A 90 13.91 15.15 2.91
C VAL A 90 14.71 14.39 3.96
N LYS A 91 15.97 14.77 4.20
CA LYS A 91 16.82 14.19 5.26
C LYS A 91 16.31 14.44 6.68
N GLN A 92 15.28 15.24 6.87
CA GLN A 92 14.65 15.46 8.18
C GLN A 92 13.30 14.75 8.31
N GLY A 93 12.82 14.11 7.25
CA GLY A 93 11.54 13.40 7.25
C GLY A 93 10.30 14.32 7.23
N LEU A 94 10.44 15.63 6.99
CA LEU A 94 9.31 16.57 7.07
C LEU A 94 8.58 16.80 5.73
N PHE A 95 9.08 16.22 4.65
CA PHE A 95 8.77 16.60 3.27
C PHE A 95 7.29 16.49 2.84
N HIS A 96 6.54 15.49 3.33
CA HIS A 96 5.15 15.24 2.90
C HIS A 96 4.12 16.23 3.46
N ASN A 97 4.40 16.81 4.63
CA ASN A 97 3.47 17.72 5.30
C ASN A 97 3.69 19.19 4.90
N THR A 98 4.70 19.48 4.07
CA THR A 98 5.22 20.84 3.90
C THR A 98 5.03 21.45 2.51
N ILE A 99 4.91 20.65 1.46
CA ILE A 99 4.98 21.15 0.07
C ILE A 99 3.59 21.19 -0.57
N LEU A 100 3.12 22.39 -0.91
CA LEU A 100 1.77 22.63 -1.45
C LEU A 100 1.62 22.30 -2.95
N ASN A 101 2.68 22.33 -3.76
CA ASN A 101 2.61 22.15 -5.22
C ASN A 101 3.52 21.00 -5.70
N ASN A 102 3.22 19.80 -5.23
CA ASN A 102 4.06 18.63 -5.49
C ASN A 102 4.18 18.28 -6.99
N ASP A 103 3.11 18.42 -7.78
CA ASP A 103 3.11 18.00 -9.19
C ASP A 103 3.99 18.90 -10.05
N GLU A 104 3.93 20.23 -9.83
CA GLU A 104 4.73 21.19 -10.58
C GLU A 104 6.22 21.08 -10.23
N LEU A 105 6.56 20.89 -8.94
CA LEU A 105 7.93 20.65 -8.50
C LEU A 105 8.48 19.35 -9.10
N THR A 106 7.65 18.32 -9.23
CA THR A 106 8.04 17.06 -9.87
C THR A 106 8.37 17.26 -11.34
N LEU A 107 7.62 18.11 -12.05
CA LEU A 107 7.90 18.45 -13.46
C LEU A 107 9.22 19.22 -13.60
N ILE A 108 9.51 20.18 -12.73
CA ILE A 108 10.79 20.92 -12.75
C ILE A 108 11.96 19.97 -12.55
N LEU A 109 11.89 19.10 -11.53
CA LEU A 109 12.97 18.14 -11.24
C LEU A 109 13.14 17.10 -12.35
N THR A 110 12.04 16.72 -13.02
CA THR A 110 12.10 15.81 -14.18
C THR A 110 12.83 16.47 -15.36
N LYS A 111 12.58 17.76 -15.64
CA LYS A 111 13.27 18.51 -16.70
C LYS A 111 14.75 18.74 -16.39
N LEU A 112 15.08 18.97 -15.12
CA LEU A 112 16.46 19.11 -14.67
C LEU A 112 17.27 17.83 -14.87
N LEU A 113 16.59 16.66 -14.86
CA LEU A 113 17.23 15.36 -14.99
C LEU A 113 17.74 15.12 -16.41
N LYS A 114 19.05 15.31 -16.62
CA LYS A 114 19.74 15.09 -17.90
C LYS A 114 20.84 14.05 -17.77
N ASP A 115 21.16 13.39 -18.88
CA ASP A 115 22.17 12.34 -18.88
C ASP A 115 23.61 12.86 -18.70
N GLU A 116 23.85 14.12 -19.04
CA GLU A 116 25.14 14.81 -18.92
C GLU A 116 25.51 15.18 -17.47
N LEU A 117 24.57 15.06 -16.52
CA LEU A 117 24.81 15.38 -15.12
C LEU A 117 25.82 14.42 -14.46
N THR A 118 26.52 14.91 -13.44
CA THR A 118 27.35 14.06 -12.59
C THR A 118 26.50 13.07 -11.79
N LEU A 119 27.09 11.93 -11.39
CA LEU A 119 26.40 10.88 -10.64
C LEU A 119 25.73 11.41 -9.35
N ASP A 120 26.44 12.24 -8.57
CA ASP A 120 25.90 12.84 -7.34
C ASP A 120 24.66 13.71 -7.62
N LYS A 121 24.70 14.51 -8.69
CA LYS A 121 23.56 15.33 -9.13
C LYS A 121 22.36 14.48 -9.55
N LYS A 122 22.59 13.38 -10.29
CA LYS A 122 21.54 12.41 -10.66
C LYS A 122 20.90 11.80 -9.41
N ILE A 123 21.70 11.30 -8.47
CA ILE A 123 21.21 10.68 -7.23
C ILE A 123 20.40 11.67 -6.38
N LYS A 124 20.84 12.93 -6.26
CA LYS A 124 20.10 13.98 -5.53
C LYS A 124 18.72 14.23 -6.14
N ILE A 125 18.62 14.34 -7.46
CA ILE A 125 17.32 14.57 -8.09
C ILE A 125 16.43 13.33 -7.93
N LEU A 126 16.97 12.12 -8.14
CA LEU A 126 16.20 10.88 -8.01
C LEU A 126 15.65 10.67 -6.60
N LYS A 127 16.41 10.99 -5.55
CA LYS A 127 15.92 10.94 -4.16
C LYS A 127 14.74 11.89 -3.91
N LEU A 128 14.76 13.10 -4.48
CA LEU A 128 13.62 14.03 -4.40
C LEU A 128 12.41 13.51 -5.17
N LEU A 129 12.63 13.02 -6.39
CA LEU A 129 11.56 12.43 -7.21
C LEU A 129 10.94 11.21 -6.51
N LEU A 130 11.73 10.41 -5.79
CA LEU A 130 11.24 9.26 -5.06
C LEU A 130 10.25 9.67 -3.95
N GLU A 131 10.53 10.76 -3.23
CA GLU A 131 9.58 11.35 -2.27
C GLU A 131 8.35 11.94 -2.96
N LEU A 132 8.55 12.71 -4.03
CA LEU A 132 7.46 13.43 -4.68
C LEU A 132 6.47 12.50 -5.41
N THR A 133 6.95 11.41 -5.98
CA THR A 133 6.13 10.47 -6.77
C THR A 133 5.45 9.39 -5.93
N TYR A 134 5.85 9.21 -4.66
CA TYR A 134 5.31 8.16 -3.79
C TYR A 134 3.80 8.32 -3.55
N ARG A 135 3.02 7.27 -3.85
CA ARG A 135 1.55 7.19 -3.71
C ARG A 135 0.78 8.34 -4.38
N LYS A 136 1.35 9.02 -5.39
CA LYS A 136 0.64 10.08 -6.15
C LYS A 136 0.17 9.60 -7.51
N LYS A 137 -1.02 10.03 -7.92
CA LYS A 137 -1.53 9.84 -9.28
C LYS A 137 -1.06 11.00 -10.15
N LEU A 138 0.05 10.80 -10.83
CA LEU A 138 0.65 11.82 -11.69
C LEU A 138 -0.19 11.99 -12.97
N GLN A 139 -0.75 13.19 -13.17
CA GLN A 139 -1.46 13.59 -14.38
C GLN A 139 -0.50 14.28 -15.37
N TRP A 140 0.52 13.57 -15.84
CA TRP A 140 1.52 14.16 -16.73
C TRP A 140 1.08 14.16 -18.18
N GLN A 141 1.56 15.17 -18.93
CA GLN A 141 1.55 15.16 -20.40
C GLN A 141 2.46 14.04 -20.93
N GLU A 142 2.09 13.43 -22.06
CA GLU A 142 2.76 12.25 -22.62
C GLU A 142 4.27 12.47 -22.85
N SER A 143 4.68 13.65 -23.30
CA SER A 143 6.07 13.98 -23.65
C SER A 143 7.05 13.88 -22.48
N HIS A 144 6.73 14.46 -21.33
CA HIS A 144 7.60 14.43 -20.15
C HIS A 144 7.68 13.04 -19.51
N SER A 145 6.59 12.27 -19.59
CA SER A 145 6.57 10.90 -19.10
C SER A 145 7.52 9.99 -19.91
N PHE A 146 7.59 10.20 -21.23
CA PHE A 146 8.44 9.41 -22.12
C PHE A 146 9.93 9.66 -21.87
N GLU A 147 10.33 10.92 -21.79
CA GLU A 147 11.73 11.30 -21.52
C GLU A 147 12.23 10.74 -20.19
N LEU A 148 11.44 10.89 -19.11
CA LEU A 148 11.81 10.35 -17.81
C LEU A 148 11.92 8.83 -17.84
N ILE A 149 10.90 8.12 -18.33
CA ILE A 149 10.89 6.66 -18.35
C ILE A 149 12.07 6.11 -19.17
N SER A 150 12.36 6.72 -20.32
CA SER A 150 13.50 6.35 -21.17
C SER A 150 14.85 6.50 -20.43
N LEU A 151 15.05 7.63 -19.73
CA LEU A 151 16.25 7.85 -18.92
C LEU A 151 16.37 6.85 -17.77
N LEU A 152 15.28 6.57 -17.07
CA LEU A 152 15.28 5.60 -15.96
C LEU A 152 15.63 4.19 -16.44
N ILE A 153 15.05 3.73 -17.57
CA ILE A 153 15.38 2.42 -18.17
C ILE A 153 16.88 2.35 -18.54
N LYS A 154 17.42 3.43 -19.13
CA LYS A 154 18.83 3.52 -19.48
C LYS A 154 19.71 3.36 -18.24
N TRP A 155 19.37 4.05 -17.15
CA TRP A 155 20.16 4.01 -15.91
C TRP A 155 20.02 2.71 -15.12
N ILE A 156 18.87 2.05 -15.16
CA ILE A 156 18.69 0.69 -14.61
C ILE A 156 19.60 -0.33 -15.32
N SER A 157 20.02 -0.04 -16.55
CA SER A 157 20.93 -0.90 -17.33
C SER A 157 22.42 -0.65 -17.04
N THR A 158 22.76 0.25 -16.12
CA THR A 158 24.16 0.57 -15.76
C THR A 158 24.71 -0.39 -14.70
N GLU A 159 25.93 -0.16 -14.21
CA GLU A 159 26.58 -0.98 -13.16
C GLU A 159 26.50 -0.36 -11.76
N ASP A 160 26.12 0.92 -11.63
CA ASP A 160 26.10 1.63 -10.35
C ASP A 160 24.87 1.27 -9.52
N LYS A 161 25.09 0.69 -8.33
CA LYS A 161 24.02 0.15 -7.48
C LYS A 161 23.04 1.22 -7.00
N ASP A 162 23.55 2.38 -6.59
CA ASP A 162 22.71 3.46 -6.07
C ASP A 162 21.87 4.07 -7.18
N LEU A 163 22.48 4.30 -8.35
CA LEU A 163 21.78 4.80 -9.52
C LEU A 163 20.68 3.84 -9.97
N ILE A 164 20.94 2.53 -10.00
CA ILE A 164 19.94 1.50 -10.31
C ILE A 164 18.80 1.54 -9.29
N SER A 165 19.12 1.50 -7.99
CA SER A 165 18.12 1.45 -6.90
C SER A 165 17.19 2.66 -6.90
N PHE A 166 17.73 3.87 -7.02
CA PHE A 166 16.88 5.08 -7.05
C PHE A 166 16.10 5.19 -8.36
N SER A 167 16.71 4.84 -9.50
CA SER A 167 16.01 4.88 -10.79
C SER A 167 14.85 3.89 -10.85
N LEU A 168 15.06 2.68 -10.34
CA LEU A 168 14.04 1.65 -10.26
C LEU A 168 12.92 2.03 -9.29
N GLY A 169 13.26 2.60 -8.12
CA GLY A 169 12.27 3.12 -7.17
C GLY A 169 11.36 4.19 -7.78
N VAL A 170 11.93 5.17 -8.48
CA VAL A 170 11.15 6.23 -9.16
C VAL A 170 10.29 5.61 -10.26
N LEU A 171 10.82 4.68 -11.06
CA LEU A 171 10.06 3.99 -12.10
C LEU A 171 8.86 3.24 -11.52
N VAL A 172 9.07 2.49 -10.43
CA VAL A 172 8.00 1.78 -9.71
C VAL A 172 6.91 2.74 -9.23
N ASN A 173 7.27 3.88 -8.65
CA ASN A 173 6.29 4.88 -8.20
C ASN A 173 5.49 5.47 -9.35
N VAL A 174 6.17 5.89 -10.42
CA VAL A 174 5.54 6.50 -11.60
C VAL A 174 4.59 5.53 -12.30
N CYS A 175 4.95 4.25 -12.37
CA CYS A 175 4.14 3.20 -13.00
C CYS A 175 3.02 2.66 -12.09
N SER A 176 3.16 2.75 -10.76
CA SER A 176 2.16 2.21 -9.82
C SER A 176 0.82 2.93 -9.97
N LYS A 177 -0.24 2.16 -10.24
CA LYS A 177 -1.62 2.65 -10.42
C LYS A 177 -1.76 3.74 -11.50
N ASN A 178 -0.80 3.85 -12.43
CA ASN A 178 -0.81 4.79 -13.55
C ASN A 178 -0.75 4.06 -14.90
N LYS A 179 -1.92 3.93 -15.54
CA LYS A 179 -2.05 3.22 -16.82
C LYS A 179 -1.26 3.88 -17.96
N PHE A 180 -1.13 5.20 -17.97
CA PHE A 180 -0.42 5.92 -19.01
C PHE A 180 1.09 5.69 -18.93
N ALA A 181 1.67 5.85 -17.72
CA ALA A 181 3.08 5.54 -17.50
C ALA A 181 3.42 4.09 -17.85
N MET A 182 2.50 3.15 -17.58
CA MET A 182 2.65 1.76 -17.98
C MET A 182 2.68 1.56 -19.48
N PHE A 183 1.76 2.20 -20.21
CA PHE A 183 1.77 2.16 -21.68
C PHE A 183 3.08 2.74 -22.25
N THR A 184 3.55 3.87 -21.71
CA THR A 184 4.81 4.49 -22.09
C THR A 184 6.00 3.57 -21.82
N LEU A 185 6.06 2.89 -20.67
CA LEU A 185 7.09 1.91 -20.33
C LEU A 185 7.13 0.74 -21.34
N VAL A 186 5.97 0.18 -21.67
CA VAL A 186 5.87 -0.91 -22.66
C VAL A 186 6.31 -0.42 -24.05
N LYS A 187 5.99 0.83 -24.43
CA LYS A 187 6.43 1.42 -25.69
C LYS A 187 7.94 1.70 -25.74
N CYS A 188 8.54 2.05 -24.61
CA CYS A 188 9.98 2.33 -24.50
C CYS A 188 10.84 1.06 -24.42
N THR A 189 10.25 -0.11 -24.17
CA THR A 189 10.98 -1.35 -23.89
C THR A 189 10.60 -2.48 -24.83
N ASN A 190 11.56 -3.33 -25.20
CA ASN A 190 11.22 -4.64 -25.73
C ASN A 190 10.93 -5.57 -24.54
N SER A 191 9.70 -6.07 -24.45
CA SER A 191 9.22 -6.87 -23.32
C SER A 191 10.17 -8.00 -22.93
N LYS A 192 10.75 -8.72 -23.91
CA LYS A 192 11.67 -9.83 -23.64
C LYS A 192 13.03 -9.38 -23.09
N SER A 193 13.61 -8.30 -23.64
CA SER A 193 14.92 -7.82 -23.18
C SER A 193 14.82 -7.14 -21.82
N PHE A 194 13.74 -6.41 -21.59
CA PHE A 194 13.50 -5.76 -20.31
C PHE A 194 13.21 -6.76 -19.20
N MET A 195 12.41 -7.80 -19.45
CA MET A 195 12.22 -8.89 -18.48
C MET A 195 13.53 -9.61 -18.13
N ARG A 196 14.40 -9.85 -19.12
CA ARG A 196 15.75 -10.42 -18.86
C ARG A 196 16.62 -9.50 -18.01
N LEU A 197 16.57 -8.18 -18.26
CA LEU A 197 17.28 -7.20 -17.45
C LEU A 197 16.80 -7.24 -16.00
N LEU A 198 15.48 -7.23 -15.78
CA LEU A 198 14.89 -7.30 -14.44
C LEU A 198 15.30 -8.59 -13.71
N LEU A 199 15.23 -9.75 -14.38
CA LEU A 199 15.67 -11.03 -13.81
C LEU A 199 17.16 -11.03 -13.42
N LYS A 200 18.02 -10.40 -14.22
CA LYS A 200 19.45 -10.26 -13.89
C LYS A 200 19.68 -9.38 -12.65
N LEU A 201 18.87 -8.36 -12.43
CA LEU A 201 19.00 -7.45 -11.29
C LEU A 201 18.59 -8.08 -9.95
N GLN A 202 17.76 -9.14 -9.98
CA GLN A 202 17.27 -9.82 -8.77
C GLN A 202 18.38 -10.42 -7.89
N SER A 203 19.55 -10.75 -8.46
CA SER A 203 20.64 -11.43 -7.76
C SER A 203 21.62 -10.50 -7.04
N ASN A 204 21.54 -9.18 -7.26
CA ASN A 204 22.65 -8.28 -6.94
C ASN A 204 22.52 -7.59 -5.58
N ASP A 205 21.30 -7.27 -5.15
CA ASP A 205 21.03 -6.51 -3.93
C ASP A 205 19.61 -6.80 -3.41
N VAL A 206 19.46 -6.93 -2.10
CA VAL A 206 18.19 -7.28 -1.45
C VAL A 206 17.15 -6.15 -1.63
N PHE A 207 17.57 -4.88 -1.64
CA PHE A 207 16.69 -3.74 -1.87
C PHE A 207 16.21 -3.65 -3.31
N ILE A 208 17.11 -3.87 -4.26
CA ILE A 208 16.77 -3.91 -5.70
C ILE A 208 15.81 -5.07 -5.96
N LYS A 209 16.02 -6.22 -5.31
CA LYS A 209 15.16 -7.41 -5.48
C LYS A 209 13.69 -7.10 -5.21
N VAL A 210 13.35 -6.43 -4.10
CA VAL A 210 11.97 -6.05 -3.76
C VAL A 210 11.38 -5.10 -4.81
N GLN A 211 12.14 -4.08 -5.22
CA GLN A 211 11.68 -3.13 -6.24
C GLN A 211 11.45 -3.80 -7.61
N VAL A 212 12.30 -4.76 -7.98
CA VAL A 212 12.14 -5.55 -9.20
C VAL A 212 10.84 -6.34 -9.15
N TYR A 213 10.55 -7.06 -8.05
CA TYR A 213 9.31 -7.82 -7.94
C TYR A 213 8.07 -6.92 -7.90
N LYS A 214 8.16 -5.75 -7.27
CA LYS A 214 7.08 -4.74 -7.32
C LYS A 214 6.83 -4.26 -8.76
N LEU A 215 7.88 -4.03 -9.54
CA LEU A 215 7.73 -3.68 -10.96
C LEU A 215 7.15 -4.84 -11.80
N LEU A 216 7.55 -6.08 -11.51
CA LEU A 216 7.03 -7.27 -12.19
C LEU A 216 5.53 -7.46 -11.92
N LEU A 217 5.06 -7.23 -10.68
CA LEU A 217 3.64 -7.22 -10.35
C LEU A 217 2.89 -6.16 -11.15
N ILE A 218 3.44 -4.94 -11.21
CA ILE A 218 2.84 -3.86 -11.99
C ILE A 218 2.76 -4.23 -13.50
N LEU A 219 3.77 -4.93 -14.02
CA LEU A 219 3.84 -5.39 -15.42
C LEU A 219 2.99 -6.62 -15.72
N GLU A 220 2.47 -7.33 -14.73
CA GLU A 220 1.62 -8.51 -14.94
C GLU A 220 0.40 -8.17 -15.80
N HIS A 221 -0.23 -7.02 -15.54
CA HIS A 221 -1.37 -6.53 -16.32
C HIS A 221 -1.06 -6.31 -17.80
N ALA A 222 0.21 -6.09 -18.16
CA ALA A 222 0.65 -5.86 -19.53
C ALA A 222 1.30 -7.08 -20.19
N SER A 223 1.90 -7.99 -19.40
CA SER A 223 2.65 -9.16 -19.87
C SER A 223 1.90 -10.48 -19.73
N GLY A 224 0.83 -10.52 -18.93
CA GLY A 224 -0.07 -11.66 -18.75
C GLY A 224 0.47 -12.77 -17.84
N GLN A 225 1.75 -12.77 -17.47
CA GLN A 225 2.35 -13.79 -16.59
C GLN A 225 3.51 -13.20 -15.77
N ILE A 226 3.48 -13.39 -14.45
CA ILE A 226 4.66 -13.28 -13.59
C ILE A 226 5.44 -14.60 -13.69
N PRO A 227 6.80 -14.58 -13.79
CA PRO A 227 7.60 -15.80 -13.69
C PRO A 227 7.21 -16.64 -12.48
N HIS A 228 7.36 -17.97 -12.52
CA HIS A 228 7.18 -18.79 -11.31
C HIS A 228 8.14 -18.30 -10.22
N VAL A 229 7.60 -17.72 -9.15
CA VAL A 229 8.36 -17.23 -8.01
C VAL A 229 7.99 -18.02 -6.77
N ASP A 230 9.00 -18.38 -5.98
CA ASP A 230 8.82 -18.88 -4.62
C ASP A 230 8.38 -17.73 -3.71
N VAL A 231 7.08 -17.70 -3.39
CA VAL A 231 6.45 -16.66 -2.57
C VAL A 231 7.02 -16.66 -1.14
N ASN A 232 7.40 -17.81 -0.60
CA ASN A 232 7.96 -17.88 0.76
C ASN A 232 9.31 -17.18 0.83
N ASN A 233 10.17 -17.42 -0.16
CA ASN A 233 11.44 -16.70 -0.29
C ASN A 233 11.24 -15.18 -0.50
N LEU A 234 10.18 -14.76 -1.18
CA LEU A 234 9.86 -13.33 -1.30
C LEU A 234 9.49 -12.72 0.06
N ILE A 235 8.70 -13.43 0.86
CA ILE A 235 8.33 -13.00 2.21
C ILE A 235 9.58 -12.90 3.08
N ASP A 236 10.44 -13.92 3.06
CA ASP A 236 11.74 -13.91 3.77
C ASP A 236 12.59 -12.69 3.39
N VAL A 237 12.71 -12.42 2.09
CA VAL A 237 13.44 -11.25 1.56
C VAL A 237 12.82 -9.95 2.08
N THR A 238 11.49 -9.82 2.10
CA THR A 238 10.83 -8.63 2.64
C THR A 238 11.18 -8.43 4.12
N PHE A 239 11.17 -9.49 4.94
CA PHE A 239 11.59 -9.39 6.34
C PHE A 239 13.05 -8.92 6.49
N VAL A 240 13.97 -9.47 5.68
CA VAL A 240 15.38 -9.04 5.66
C VAL A 240 15.52 -7.57 5.24
N VAL A 241 14.78 -7.13 4.23
CA VAL A 241 14.77 -5.74 3.77
C VAL A 241 14.24 -4.79 4.84
N LEU A 242 13.20 -5.18 5.57
CA LEU A 242 12.66 -4.37 6.67
C LEU A 242 13.67 -4.21 7.80
N GLU A 243 14.36 -5.29 8.17
CA GLU A 243 15.39 -5.24 9.22
C GLU A 243 16.58 -4.36 8.81
N GLU A 244 17.11 -4.57 7.61
CA GLU A 244 18.27 -3.80 7.12
C GLU A 244 17.90 -2.34 6.82
N GLY A 245 16.71 -2.09 6.25
CA GLY A 245 16.19 -0.75 6.02
C GLY A 245 16.02 0.04 7.31
N LEU A 246 15.56 -0.62 8.39
CA LEU A 246 15.44 -0.01 9.71
C LEU A 246 16.81 0.32 10.31
N LYS A 247 17.81 -0.57 10.19
CA LYS A 247 19.20 -0.32 10.63
C LYS A 247 19.83 0.85 9.88
N GLN A 248 19.62 0.93 8.58
CA GLN A 248 20.13 2.01 7.73
C GLN A 248 19.29 3.30 7.79
N LYS A 249 18.18 3.30 8.52
CA LYS A 249 17.21 4.41 8.60
C LYS A 249 16.67 4.83 7.23
N ASN A 250 16.57 3.87 6.30
CA ASN A 250 16.21 4.11 4.91
C ASN A 250 14.70 4.01 4.71
N VAL A 251 14.01 5.14 4.89
CA VAL A 251 12.54 5.28 4.77
C VAL A 251 12.04 4.81 3.40
N PHE A 252 12.80 5.08 2.34
CA PHE A 252 12.40 4.72 0.97
C PHE A 252 12.27 3.21 0.79
N VAL A 253 13.29 2.48 1.20
CA VAL A 253 13.32 1.03 1.11
C VAL A 253 12.19 0.41 1.92
N LEU A 254 11.96 0.89 3.16
CA LEU A 254 10.88 0.41 4.00
C LEU A 254 9.51 0.64 3.34
N ARG A 255 9.24 1.84 2.80
CA ARG A 255 7.98 2.10 2.07
C ARG A 255 7.74 1.12 0.94
N HIS A 256 8.77 0.89 0.11
CA HIS A 256 8.64 -0.06 -1.00
C HIS A 256 8.43 -1.50 -0.52
N ALA A 257 9.09 -1.92 0.57
CA ALA A 257 8.94 -3.25 1.15
C ALA A 257 7.55 -3.48 1.76
N VAL A 258 7.03 -2.52 2.52
CA VAL A 258 5.69 -2.59 3.10
C VAL A 258 4.62 -2.59 2.02
N ASP A 259 4.68 -1.66 1.05
CA ASP A 259 3.76 -1.64 -0.09
C ASP A 259 3.81 -2.95 -0.88
N PHE A 260 5.01 -3.45 -1.18
CA PHE A 260 5.18 -4.71 -1.90
C PHE A 260 4.53 -5.87 -1.15
N PHE A 261 4.69 -5.93 0.18
CA PHE A 261 4.06 -6.97 0.99
C PHE A 261 2.52 -6.89 0.95
N ILE A 262 1.98 -5.68 1.02
CA ILE A 262 0.53 -5.46 0.91
C ILE A 262 0.06 -5.92 -0.48
N ASP A 263 0.76 -5.52 -1.56
CA ASP A 263 0.43 -5.89 -2.93
C ASP A 263 0.41 -7.43 -3.12
N ILE A 264 1.40 -8.18 -2.60
CA ILE A 264 1.41 -9.66 -2.72
C ILE A 264 0.34 -10.35 -1.88
N SER A 265 -0.06 -9.76 -0.75
CA SER A 265 -1.09 -10.32 0.13
C SER A 265 -2.51 -10.19 -0.45
N GLU A 266 -2.72 -9.16 -1.28
CA GLU A 266 -3.99 -8.92 -1.99
C GLU A 266 -4.01 -9.63 -3.35
N HIS A 267 -2.85 -10.10 -3.84
CA HIS A 267 -2.71 -10.73 -5.14
C HIS A 267 -3.41 -12.09 -5.22
N SER A 268 -4.24 -12.31 -6.25
CA SER A 268 -5.10 -13.50 -6.38
C SER A 268 -4.33 -14.82 -6.36
N CYS A 269 -3.15 -14.87 -6.99
CA CYS A 269 -2.34 -16.09 -7.08
C CYS A 269 -1.49 -16.37 -5.84
N TRP A 270 -1.16 -15.34 -5.05
CA TRP A 270 -0.16 -15.44 -3.97
C TRP A 270 -0.77 -15.33 -2.58
N LYS A 271 -1.99 -14.79 -2.47
CA LYS A 271 -2.70 -14.61 -1.21
C LYS A 271 -2.71 -15.85 -0.31
N ASN A 272 -2.97 -17.04 -0.86
CA ASN A 272 -3.00 -18.27 -0.06
C ASN A 272 -1.62 -18.61 0.51
N SER A 273 -0.57 -18.53 -0.30
CA SER A 273 0.80 -18.76 0.15
C SER A 273 1.25 -17.73 1.20
N VAL A 274 0.82 -16.48 1.06
CA VAL A 274 1.08 -15.43 2.06
C VAL A 274 0.36 -15.74 3.38
N LEU A 275 -0.86 -16.26 3.36
CA LEU A 275 -1.61 -16.62 4.58
C LEU A 275 -1.03 -17.86 5.27
N GLU A 276 -0.52 -18.83 4.51
CA GLU A 276 0.02 -20.12 4.99
C GLU A 276 1.51 -20.06 5.38
N TYR A 277 2.16 -18.90 5.29
CA TYR A 277 3.59 -18.78 5.55
C TYR A 277 3.94 -19.04 7.03
N GLU A 278 4.74 -20.08 7.28
CA GLU A 278 5.07 -20.57 8.64
C GLU A 278 6.07 -19.66 9.38
N GLY A 279 6.88 -18.88 8.65
CA GLY A 279 7.99 -18.09 9.21
C GLY A 279 7.57 -16.82 9.95
N TYR A 280 6.28 -16.48 10.01
CA TYR A 280 5.83 -15.21 10.62
C TYR A 280 6.28 -15.07 12.07
N LYS A 281 6.18 -16.16 12.85
CA LYS A 281 6.43 -16.10 14.29
C LYS A 281 7.85 -15.66 14.61
N THR A 282 8.83 -16.28 13.98
CA THR A 282 10.25 -16.01 14.22
C THR A 282 10.66 -14.66 13.66
N ASN A 283 10.19 -14.32 12.47
CA ASN A 283 10.59 -13.08 11.79
C ASN A 283 9.93 -11.83 12.39
N LEU A 284 8.68 -11.92 12.87
CA LEU A 284 8.04 -10.82 13.61
C LEU A 284 8.76 -10.50 14.91
N ILE A 285 9.20 -11.51 15.67
CA ILE A 285 9.97 -11.28 16.91
C ILE A 285 11.24 -10.47 16.61
N LYS A 286 12.01 -10.85 15.59
CA LYS A 286 13.25 -10.15 15.21
C LYS A 286 13.00 -8.69 14.82
N ILE A 287 11.96 -8.44 14.04
CA ILE A 287 11.58 -7.07 13.65
C ILE A 287 11.18 -6.24 14.87
N LEU A 288 10.35 -6.80 15.76
CA LEU A 288 9.91 -6.09 16.97
C LEU A 288 11.06 -5.78 17.92
N GLU A 289 12.01 -6.70 18.08
CA GLU A 289 13.25 -6.47 18.84
C GLU A 289 14.09 -5.34 18.21
N SER A 290 14.18 -5.32 16.87
CA SER A 290 14.88 -4.26 16.14
C SER A 290 14.22 -2.88 16.33
N VAL A 291 12.89 -2.81 16.37
CA VAL A 291 12.15 -1.58 16.69
C VAL A 291 12.41 -1.15 18.13
N ASN A 292 12.49 -2.07 19.08
CA ASN A 292 12.68 -1.76 20.49
C ASN A 292 14.05 -1.12 20.81
N ASN A 293 15.05 -1.32 19.95
CA ASN A 293 16.34 -0.62 20.07
C ASN A 293 16.21 0.91 19.98
N PHE A 294 15.09 1.41 19.45
CA PHE A 294 14.78 2.83 19.29
C PHE A 294 13.90 3.40 20.41
N LYS A 295 13.65 2.66 21.50
CA LYS A 295 12.75 3.07 22.59
C LYS A 295 13.20 4.33 23.36
N ASN A 296 14.51 4.61 23.42
CA ASN A 296 15.07 5.68 24.24
C ASN A 296 15.50 6.91 23.40
N ILE A 297 14.83 7.20 22.28
CA ILE A 297 15.24 8.33 21.44
C ILE A 297 14.75 9.65 22.03
N GLU A 298 15.70 10.53 22.29
CA GLU A 298 15.43 11.92 22.68
C GLU A 298 15.05 12.78 21.46
N LYS A 299 14.16 13.75 21.66
CA LYS A 299 13.72 14.70 20.62
C LYS A 299 14.87 15.52 20.01
N THR A 300 15.98 15.66 20.73
CA THR A 300 17.19 16.39 20.35
C THR A 300 18.06 15.63 19.33
N HIS A 301 17.75 14.37 19.04
CA HIS A 301 18.57 13.57 18.14
C HIS A 301 18.34 13.96 16.67
N ASP A 302 19.43 14.19 15.92
CA ASP A 302 19.43 14.62 14.50
C ASP A 302 18.63 13.76 13.50
N ASN A 303 18.12 12.59 13.92
CA ASN A 303 17.32 11.68 13.09
C ASN A 303 15.96 11.32 13.71
N TYR A 304 15.51 12.04 14.75
CA TYR A 304 14.31 11.72 15.51
C TYR A 304 13.08 11.44 14.61
N HIS A 305 12.77 12.37 13.72
CA HIS A 305 11.62 12.25 12.82
C HIS A 305 11.75 11.11 11.78
N ILE A 306 12.95 10.90 11.24
CA ILE A 306 13.21 9.76 10.33
C ILE A 306 12.98 8.44 11.06
N ILE A 307 13.48 8.32 12.30
CA ILE A 307 13.33 7.08 13.05
C ILE A 307 11.84 6.82 13.34
N LEU A 308 11.10 7.85 13.75
CA LEU A 308 9.64 7.73 13.92
C LEU A 308 8.95 7.27 12.63
N GLN A 309 9.33 7.78 11.47
CA GLN A 309 8.76 7.31 10.19
C GLN A 309 9.11 5.86 9.86
N ASN A 310 10.35 5.44 10.14
CA ASN A 310 10.75 4.05 9.93
C ASN A 310 9.96 3.11 10.84
N VAL A 311 9.79 3.48 12.12
CA VAL A 311 8.97 2.73 13.07
C VAL A 311 7.51 2.68 12.62
N ASP A 312 6.97 3.80 12.13
CA ASP A 312 5.59 3.86 11.63
C ASP A 312 5.34 2.85 10.50
N LEU A 313 6.25 2.78 9.52
CA LEU A 313 6.15 1.84 8.41
C LEU A 313 6.22 0.38 8.88
N VAL A 314 7.09 0.09 9.85
CA VAL A 314 7.17 -1.25 10.43
C VAL A 314 5.89 -1.59 11.21
N LEU A 315 5.31 -0.64 11.95
CA LEU A 315 4.03 -0.86 12.62
C LEU A 315 2.88 -1.06 11.62
N GLN A 316 2.85 -0.33 10.50
CA GLN A 316 1.89 -0.58 9.41
C GLN A 316 2.00 -2.02 8.87
N PHE A 317 3.23 -2.51 8.68
CA PHE A 317 3.48 -3.89 8.26
C PHE A 317 3.01 -4.92 9.29
N VAL A 318 3.34 -4.71 10.57
CA VAL A 318 2.88 -5.57 11.67
C VAL A 318 1.36 -5.57 11.77
N HIS A 319 0.71 -4.41 11.64
CA HIS A 319 -0.74 -4.29 11.64
C HIS A 319 -1.36 -5.13 10.53
N HIS A 320 -0.82 -5.04 9.31
CA HIS A 320 -1.29 -5.80 8.16
C HIS A 320 -1.22 -7.32 8.38
N ILE A 321 -0.12 -7.82 8.96
CA ILE A 321 0.02 -9.27 9.25
C ILE A 321 -0.98 -9.74 10.31
N ILE A 322 -1.23 -8.94 11.35
CA ILE A 322 -2.18 -9.31 12.42
C ILE A 322 -3.62 -9.40 11.87
N GLN A 323 -3.94 -8.68 10.80
CA GLN A 323 -5.26 -8.77 10.15
C GLN A 323 -5.52 -10.13 9.46
N PHE A 324 -4.49 -10.95 9.21
CA PHE A 324 -4.66 -12.28 8.60
C PHE A 324 -5.36 -13.30 9.51
N LYS A 325 -5.51 -13.00 10.80
CA LYS A 325 -6.17 -13.87 11.79
C LYS A 325 -5.58 -15.29 11.87
N ASN A 326 -4.28 -15.42 11.72
CA ASN A 326 -3.60 -16.69 11.90
C ASN A 326 -3.51 -17.02 13.41
N GLU A 327 -3.90 -18.24 13.80
CA GLU A 327 -3.93 -18.70 15.19
C GLU A 327 -2.51 -18.71 15.81
N ASP A 328 -1.50 -19.04 15.01
CA ASP A 328 -0.10 -19.09 15.47
C ASP A 328 0.45 -17.73 15.92
N LEU A 329 -0.14 -16.64 15.43
CA LEU A 329 0.24 -15.28 15.78
C LEU A 329 -0.30 -14.85 17.15
N ILE A 330 -1.34 -15.51 17.65
CA ILE A 330 -1.99 -15.10 18.90
C ILE A 330 -1.02 -15.25 20.08
N ILE A 331 -0.13 -16.25 20.03
CA ILE A 331 0.94 -16.47 21.02
C ILE A 331 1.87 -15.25 21.13
N LEU A 332 1.97 -14.41 20.09
CA LEU A 332 2.81 -13.22 20.08
C LEU A 332 2.11 -11.96 20.61
N TYR A 333 0.79 -11.95 20.77
CA TYR A 333 0.03 -10.76 21.17
C TYR A 333 0.52 -10.12 22.47
N PRO A 334 0.83 -10.86 23.56
CA PRO A 334 1.38 -10.26 24.77
C PRO A 334 2.64 -9.42 24.51
N LYS A 335 3.58 -9.97 23.72
CA LYS A 335 4.82 -9.27 23.35
C LYS A 335 4.53 -8.04 22.50
N ILE A 336 3.67 -8.18 21.49
CA ILE A 336 3.29 -7.09 20.59
C ILE A 336 2.66 -5.93 21.37
N ILE A 337 1.75 -6.20 22.30
CA ILE A 337 1.13 -5.16 23.15
C ILE A 337 2.19 -4.41 23.94
N ILE A 338 3.14 -5.11 24.58
CA ILE A 338 4.22 -4.47 25.36
C ILE A 338 5.08 -3.54 24.50
N TYR A 339 5.44 -3.96 23.29
CA TYR A 339 6.26 -3.12 22.39
C TYR A 339 5.48 -1.89 21.92
N ILE A 340 4.21 -2.06 21.55
CA ILE A 340 3.38 -0.98 21.00
C ILE A 340 3.01 0.05 22.07
N LEU A 341 2.83 -0.37 23.32
CA LEU A 341 2.43 0.51 24.41
C LEU A 341 3.32 1.74 24.56
N HIS A 342 4.63 1.58 24.38
CA HIS A 342 5.56 2.71 24.42
C HIS A 342 5.29 3.72 23.31
N TRP A 343 5.00 3.25 22.11
CA TRP A 343 4.83 4.08 20.91
C TRP A 343 3.51 4.86 20.90
N THR A 344 2.53 4.46 21.72
CA THR A 344 1.23 5.17 21.85
C THR A 344 1.36 6.62 22.33
N GLN A 345 2.46 6.96 23.00
CA GLN A 345 2.74 8.30 23.52
C GLN A 345 3.16 9.28 22.42
N PHE A 346 3.65 8.78 21.29
CA PHE A 346 4.15 9.59 20.18
C PHE A 346 3.01 9.92 19.21
N SER A 347 2.80 11.21 18.92
CA SER A 347 1.71 11.66 18.02
C SER A 347 1.69 10.97 16.66
N ASN A 348 2.86 10.77 16.07
CA ASN A 348 2.99 10.23 14.71
C ASN A 348 2.68 8.73 14.66
N LEU A 349 2.90 8.00 15.75
CA LEU A 349 2.76 6.55 15.83
C LEU A 349 1.46 6.12 16.52
N HIS A 350 0.76 7.07 17.14
CA HIS A 350 -0.44 6.82 17.92
C HIS A 350 -1.52 6.08 17.12
N GLU A 351 -1.82 6.54 15.91
CA GLU A 351 -2.87 5.95 15.08
C GLU A 351 -2.58 4.49 14.72
N GLN A 352 -1.37 4.18 14.27
CA GLN A 352 -0.98 2.81 13.93
C GLN A 352 -0.94 1.92 15.18
N SER A 353 -0.36 2.42 16.27
CA SER A 353 -0.26 1.70 17.54
C SER A 353 -1.65 1.31 18.07
N MET A 354 -2.60 2.25 18.07
CA MET A 354 -3.97 1.99 18.51
C MET A 354 -4.73 1.06 17.57
N SER A 355 -4.49 1.16 16.26
CA SER A 355 -5.13 0.28 15.27
C SER A 355 -4.68 -1.18 15.43
N ILE A 356 -3.41 -1.41 15.81
CA ILE A 356 -2.92 -2.74 16.15
C ILE A 356 -3.59 -3.26 17.42
N LEU A 357 -3.64 -2.47 18.50
CA LEU A 357 -4.32 -2.86 19.74
C LEU A 357 -5.80 -3.19 19.49
N GLN A 358 -6.49 -2.37 18.68
CA GLN A 358 -7.87 -2.61 18.28
C GLN A 358 -8.03 -3.95 17.55
N THR A 359 -7.12 -4.25 16.62
CA THR A 359 -7.16 -5.50 15.85
C THR A 359 -6.88 -6.71 16.74
N ILE A 360 -5.93 -6.60 17.67
CA ILE A 360 -5.65 -7.64 18.67
C ILE A 360 -6.90 -7.92 19.52
N ILE A 361 -7.58 -6.87 20.02
CA ILE A 361 -8.81 -7.03 20.80
C ILE A 361 -9.90 -7.75 20.00
N ILE A 362 -10.11 -7.35 18.74
CA ILE A 362 -11.11 -7.98 17.86
C ILE A 362 -10.78 -9.46 17.65
N ASN A 363 -9.51 -9.78 17.39
CA ASN A 363 -9.06 -11.16 17.19
C ASN A 363 -9.19 -11.99 18.48
N VAL A 364 -8.76 -11.47 19.63
CA VAL A 364 -8.89 -12.17 20.93
C VAL A 364 -10.35 -12.47 21.24
N ARG A 365 -11.27 -11.56 20.93
CA ARG A 365 -12.71 -11.82 21.08
C ARG A 365 -13.19 -12.96 20.18
N SER A 366 -12.77 -13.00 18.92
CA SER A 366 -13.18 -14.07 18.01
C SER A 366 -12.59 -15.45 18.38
N TYR A 367 -11.39 -15.48 18.95
CA TYR A 367 -10.69 -16.73 19.32
C TYR A 367 -10.85 -17.13 20.78
N SER A 368 -11.54 -16.32 21.60
CA SER A 368 -11.66 -16.51 23.06
C SER A 368 -12.11 -17.92 23.50
N ALA A 369 -12.88 -18.63 22.67
CA ALA A 369 -13.35 -19.99 22.97
C ALA A 369 -12.29 -21.10 22.78
N TYR A 370 -11.23 -20.85 22.01
CA TYR A 370 -10.23 -21.84 21.59
C TYR A 370 -8.84 -21.58 22.19
N MET A 371 -8.73 -20.58 23.04
CA MET A 371 -7.48 -20.09 23.61
C MET A 371 -7.12 -20.80 24.90
N ASP A 372 -5.82 -21.03 25.12
CA ASP A 372 -5.33 -21.48 26.43
C ASP A 372 -5.58 -20.38 27.48
N GLN A 373 -6.00 -20.81 28.68
CA GLN A 373 -6.34 -19.92 29.78
C GLN A 373 -5.14 -19.07 30.22
N THR A 374 -3.93 -19.64 30.19
CA THR A 374 -2.71 -18.92 30.58
C THR A 374 -2.41 -17.76 29.62
N LEU A 375 -2.43 -18.03 28.32
CA LEU A 375 -2.23 -17.03 27.27
C LEU A 375 -3.31 -15.95 27.31
N GLN A 376 -4.55 -16.34 27.57
CA GLN A 376 -5.67 -15.40 27.71
C GLN A 376 -5.46 -14.44 28.90
N CYS A 377 -5.02 -14.95 30.06
CA CYS A 377 -4.66 -14.12 31.21
C CYS A 377 -3.52 -13.14 30.89
N ASP A 378 -2.45 -13.61 30.26
CA ASP A 378 -1.30 -12.76 29.88
C ASP A 378 -1.70 -11.63 28.92
N ILE A 379 -2.58 -11.93 27.95
CA ILE A 379 -3.11 -10.91 27.04
C ILE A 379 -3.94 -9.89 27.82
N TYR A 380 -4.83 -10.33 28.72
CA TYR A 380 -5.66 -9.41 29.50
C TYR A 380 -4.85 -8.52 30.43
N GLU A 381 -3.83 -9.04 31.11
CA GLU A 381 -2.96 -8.23 31.98
C GLU A 381 -2.24 -7.12 31.18
N ASN A 382 -1.79 -7.43 29.96
CA ASN A 382 -1.15 -6.43 29.10
C ASN A 382 -2.14 -5.43 28.50
N LEU A 383 -3.37 -5.86 28.19
CA LEU A 383 -4.45 -4.96 27.79
C LEU A 383 -4.90 -4.05 28.96
N GLU A 384 -4.90 -4.54 30.19
CA GLU A 384 -5.15 -3.71 31.37
C GLU A 384 -4.09 -2.60 31.50
N LYS A 385 -2.81 -2.94 31.34
CA LYS A 385 -1.73 -1.92 31.29
C LYS A 385 -1.98 -0.89 30.19
N SER A 386 -2.49 -1.32 29.03
CA SER A 386 -2.87 -0.42 27.94
C SER A 386 -4.03 0.52 28.31
N LEU A 387 -5.01 0.01 29.05
CA LEU A 387 -6.15 0.80 29.51
C LEU A 387 -5.70 1.95 30.40
N TYR A 388 -4.76 1.72 31.33
CA TYR A 388 -4.24 2.79 32.18
C TYR A 388 -3.57 3.90 31.38
N VAL A 389 -2.77 3.55 30.37
CA VAL A 389 -2.12 4.53 29.49
C VAL A 389 -3.15 5.32 28.70
N LEU A 390 -4.20 4.66 28.19
CA LEU A 390 -5.29 5.31 27.43
C LEU A 390 -6.08 6.31 28.28
N LEU A 391 -6.43 5.92 29.51
CA LEU A 391 -7.15 6.79 30.44
C LEU A 391 -6.30 8.00 30.83
N MET A 392 -4.99 7.81 31.00
CA MET A 392 -4.06 8.93 31.21
C MET A 392 -4.05 9.89 30.02
N ILE A 393 -4.01 9.39 28.78
CA ILE A 393 -4.02 10.23 27.57
C ILE A 393 -5.34 11.00 27.43
N LEU A 394 -6.48 10.36 27.70
CA LEU A 394 -7.81 10.98 27.55
C LEU A 394 -8.11 12.04 28.62
N PHE A 395 -7.56 11.88 29.82
CA PHE A 395 -7.87 12.73 30.97
C PHE A 395 -6.67 13.55 31.47
N GLU A 396 -5.62 13.65 30.67
CA GLU A 396 -4.52 14.58 30.95
C GLU A 396 -5.04 16.02 30.90
N PRO A 397 -4.79 16.86 31.93
CA PRO A 397 -5.28 18.22 31.93
C PRO A 397 -4.54 19.04 30.85
N ASN A 398 -5.25 19.33 29.74
CA ASN A 398 -4.79 20.26 28.71
C ASN A 398 -4.59 21.65 29.33
N LYS A 399 -3.35 22.00 29.68
CA LYS A 399 -3.02 23.32 30.26
C LYS A 399 -3.00 24.46 29.24
N ASN A 400 -3.07 24.20 27.93
CA ASN A 400 -2.89 25.21 26.89
C ASN A 400 -4.01 25.09 25.84
N VAL A 401 -5.14 25.76 26.05
CA VAL A 401 -6.31 25.78 25.13
C VAL A 401 -6.18 26.89 24.06
N GLU A 402 -5.09 27.66 24.06
CA GLU A 402 -5.01 28.92 23.30
C GLU A 402 -4.59 28.80 21.82
N ASN A 403 -4.31 27.61 21.27
CA ASN A 403 -3.90 27.45 19.87
C ASN A 403 -4.79 26.46 19.09
N ASP A 404 -5.49 26.95 18.06
CA ASP A 404 -6.45 26.19 17.24
C ASP A 404 -5.86 24.96 16.52
N ASP A 405 -4.58 24.95 16.15
CA ASP A 405 -3.92 23.82 15.46
C ASP A 405 -3.44 22.71 16.40
N PHE A 406 -3.16 23.04 17.67
CA PHE A 406 -2.88 22.03 18.70
C PHE A 406 -4.12 21.19 19.02
N ASN A 407 -5.31 21.70 18.68
CA ASN A 407 -6.57 21.03 18.95
C ASN A 407 -6.84 19.87 17.99
N LEU A 408 -6.59 19.96 16.67
CA LEU A 408 -6.94 18.88 15.73
C LEU A 408 -6.19 17.56 15.99
N CYS A 409 -4.86 17.61 16.17
CA CYS A 409 -4.08 16.40 16.41
C CYS A 409 -4.45 15.74 17.75
N THR A 410 -4.78 16.56 18.75
CA THR A 410 -5.23 16.11 20.08
C THR A 410 -6.64 15.50 20.01
N TRP A 411 -7.55 16.15 19.29
CA TRP A 411 -8.89 15.66 19.02
C TRP A 411 -8.87 14.29 18.32
N ASN A 412 -8.06 14.14 17.27
CA ASN A 412 -7.89 12.85 16.59
C ASN A 412 -7.37 11.76 17.53
N LYS A 413 -6.41 12.07 18.41
CA LYS A 413 -5.95 11.12 19.45
C LYS A 413 -7.08 10.68 20.36
N TYR A 414 -7.92 11.62 20.83
CA TYR A 414 -9.07 11.30 21.67
C TYR A 414 -10.08 10.42 20.94
N ALA A 415 -10.40 10.72 19.67
CA ALA A 415 -11.29 9.88 18.86
C ALA A 415 -10.77 8.44 18.72
N ILE A 416 -9.48 8.28 18.44
CA ILE A 416 -8.85 6.97 18.29
C ILE A 416 -8.85 6.21 19.62
N CYS A 417 -8.56 6.88 20.74
CA CYS A 417 -8.65 6.28 22.08
C CYS A 417 -10.07 5.85 22.41
N LEU A 418 -11.08 6.70 22.16
CA LEU A 418 -12.49 6.38 22.37
C LEU A 418 -12.95 5.20 21.52
N ARG A 419 -12.52 5.13 20.26
CA ARG A 419 -12.78 3.99 19.37
C ARG A 419 -12.17 2.68 19.90
N LEU A 420 -10.98 2.74 20.49
CA LEU A 420 -10.36 1.58 21.12
C LEU A 420 -11.11 1.16 22.39
N LEU A 421 -11.50 2.12 23.23
CA LEU A 421 -12.29 1.87 24.44
C LEU A 421 -13.65 1.24 24.11
N GLN A 422 -14.33 1.64 23.04
CA GLN A 422 -15.55 0.96 22.55
C GLN A 422 -15.32 -0.55 22.33
N GLU A 423 -14.20 -0.93 21.71
CA GLU A 423 -13.86 -2.34 21.54
C GLU A 423 -13.50 -3.04 22.86
N MET A 424 -12.87 -2.33 23.80
CA MET A 424 -12.57 -2.86 25.14
C MET A 424 -13.83 -3.07 25.98
N LEU A 425 -14.83 -2.19 25.88
CA LEU A 425 -16.12 -2.32 26.57
C LEU A 425 -16.81 -3.64 26.23
N LYS A 426 -16.57 -4.22 25.07
CA LYS A 426 -17.19 -5.48 24.64
C LYS A 426 -16.60 -6.71 25.36
N MET A 427 -15.53 -6.56 26.15
CA MET A 427 -14.96 -7.60 27.01
C MET A 427 -15.32 -7.34 28.47
N GLN A 428 -15.83 -8.36 29.18
CA GLN A 428 -16.38 -8.19 30.53
C GLN A 428 -15.32 -7.72 31.55
N ASN A 429 -14.14 -8.36 31.57
CA ASN A 429 -13.09 -8.06 32.55
C ASN A 429 -12.58 -6.61 32.44
N LEU A 430 -12.45 -6.10 31.21
CA LEU A 430 -11.98 -4.74 30.98
C LEU A 430 -13.09 -3.70 31.19
N TYR A 431 -14.34 -4.08 30.96
CA TYR A 431 -15.49 -3.24 31.28
C TYR A 431 -15.56 -2.90 32.77
N GLU A 432 -15.35 -3.87 33.66
CA GLU A 432 -15.38 -3.65 35.12
C GLU A 432 -14.33 -2.62 35.56
N ILE A 433 -13.11 -2.69 34.99
CA ILE A 433 -12.03 -1.74 35.26
C ILE A 433 -12.36 -0.34 34.69
N ILE A 434 -12.96 -0.27 33.49
CA ILE A 434 -13.39 1.01 32.90
C ILE A 434 -14.47 1.65 33.79
N GLU A 435 -15.45 0.88 34.24
CA GLU A 435 -16.53 1.36 35.09
C GLU A 435 -16.02 1.88 36.44
N GLU A 436 -15.05 1.21 37.06
CA GLU A 436 -14.43 1.65 38.31
C GLU A 436 -13.61 2.95 38.17
N LYS A 437 -12.94 3.14 37.02
CA LYS A 437 -11.97 4.23 36.83
C LYS A 437 -12.56 5.46 36.15
N LEU A 438 -13.65 5.30 35.41
CA LEU A 438 -14.18 6.36 34.56
C LEU A 438 -15.22 7.20 35.32
N ASN A 439 -14.89 8.47 35.57
CA ASN A 439 -15.78 9.41 36.24
C ASN A 439 -16.69 10.13 35.26
N ILE A 440 -17.96 10.33 35.63
CA ILE A 440 -18.95 11.08 34.83
C ILE A 440 -18.46 12.50 34.53
N SER A 441 -17.83 13.16 35.51
CA SER A 441 -17.29 14.52 35.38
C SER A 441 -16.19 14.63 34.32
N SER A 442 -15.39 13.58 34.12
CA SER A 442 -14.30 13.56 33.14
C SER A 442 -14.79 13.45 31.70
N LEU A 443 -15.88 12.72 31.44
CA LEU A 443 -16.52 12.74 30.11
C LEU A 443 -17.31 14.03 29.88
N GLN A 444 -17.96 14.57 30.92
CA GLN A 444 -18.70 15.82 30.81
C GLN A 444 -17.77 16.99 30.43
N SER A 445 -16.56 17.05 30.98
CA SER A 445 -15.58 18.08 30.60
C SER A 445 -15.15 17.96 29.13
N LEU A 446 -14.93 16.73 28.63
CA LEU A 446 -14.60 16.49 27.21
C LEU A 446 -15.71 16.98 26.28
N PHE A 447 -16.97 16.65 26.57
CA PHE A 447 -18.11 17.13 25.77
C PHE A 447 -18.32 18.64 25.90
N HIS A 448 -18.07 19.23 27.07
CA HIS A 448 -18.13 20.68 27.24
C HIS A 448 -17.10 21.39 26.37
N SER A 449 -15.85 20.91 26.34
CA SER A 449 -14.81 21.43 25.46
C SER A 449 -15.17 21.31 23.98
N LEU A 450 -15.84 20.24 23.57
CA LEU A 450 -16.32 20.06 22.20
C LEU A 450 -17.47 21.02 21.83
N ILE A 451 -18.40 21.27 22.76
CA ILE A 451 -19.55 22.16 22.56
C ILE A 451 -19.11 23.63 22.42
N LEU A 452 -18.02 24.02 23.08
CA LEU A 452 -17.47 25.38 23.02
C LEU A 452 -16.86 25.74 21.65
N ILE A 453 -16.64 24.76 20.76
CA ILE A 453 -16.04 25.00 19.44
C ILE A 453 -17.07 25.61 18.49
N ASP A 454 -16.67 26.69 17.81
CA ASP A 454 -17.52 27.37 16.83
C ASP A 454 -17.74 26.51 15.57
N ILE A 455 -18.98 26.04 15.42
CA ILE A 455 -19.47 25.22 14.29
C ILE A 455 -19.71 26.04 13.03
N ASN A 456 -19.80 27.37 13.13
CA ASN A 456 -20.08 28.20 11.96
C ASN A 456 -18.91 28.19 10.97
N ASN A 457 -17.70 27.87 11.44
CA ASN A 457 -16.54 27.63 10.58
C ASN A 457 -16.52 26.17 10.09
N LEU A 458 -16.65 25.99 8.77
CA LEU A 458 -16.70 24.69 8.12
C LEU A 458 -15.42 23.86 8.31
N ASN A 459 -14.27 24.51 8.53
CA ASN A 459 -12.99 23.83 8.79
C ASN A 459 -12.97 23.25 10.22
N ASN A 460 -13.42 24.03 11.20
CA ASN A 460 -13.56 23.56 12.59
C ASN A 460 -14.54 22.39 12.66
N LEU A 461 -15.64 22.49 11.91
CA LEU A 461 -16.65 21.42 11.83
C LEU A 461 -16.04 20.12 11.29
N GLN A 462 -15.26 20.18 10.22
CA GLN A 462 -14.56 18.99 9.70
C GLN A 462 -13.63 18.38 10.74
N ASN A 463 -12.89 19.22 11.45
CA ASN A 463 -11.89 18.81 12.43
C ASN A 463 -12.48 18.08 13.65
N ILE A 464 -13.68 18.46 14.10
CA ILE A 464 -14.30 17.89 15.30
C ILE A 464 -15.20 16.68 15.03
N THR A 465 -15.65 16.50 13.78
CA THR A 465 -16.64 15.45 13.42
C THR A 465 -16.23 14.05 13.86
N PHE A 466 -14.95 13.70 13.71
CA PHE A 466 -14.44 12.38 14.04
C PHE A 466 -14.47 12.12 15.55
N VAL A 467 -14.08 13.08 16.38
CA VAL A 467 -14.17 12.93 17.85
C VAL A 467 -15.62 12.86 18.30
N TYR A 468 -16.46 13.73 17.75
CA TYR A 468 -17.88 13.78 18.11
C TYR A 468 -18.56 12.44 17.90
N ILE A 469 -18.37 11.82 16.73
CA ILE A 469 -19.02 10.54 16.44
C ILE A 469 -18.48 9.42 17.32
N GLU A 470 -17.15 9.35 17.55
CA GLU A 470 -16.58 8.31 18.41
C GLU A 470 -16.93 8.51 19.89
N ALA A 471 -17.02 9.75 20.37
CA ALA A 471 -17.45 10.04 21.74
C ALA A 471 -18.92 9.67 21.96
N LEU A 472 -19.81 10.00 21.01
CA LEU A 472 -21.23 9.65 21.09
C LEU A 472 -21.46 8.13 20.98
N CYS A 473 -20.74 7.45 20.08
CA CYS A 473 -20.78 5.99 19.99
C CYS A 473 -20.32 5.34 21.30
N PHE A 474 -19.22 5.82 21.89
CA PHE A 474 -18.72 5.34 23.17
C PHE A 474 -19.73 5.53 24.30
N LEU A 475 -20.33 6.72 24.41
CA LEU A 475 -21.36 7.00 25.41
C LEU A 475 -22.62 6.15 25.20
N SER A 476 -23.02 5.91 23.95
CA SER A 476 -24.15 5.04 23.61
C SER A 476 -23.92 3.59 24.03
N GLU A 477 -22.69 3.08 23.90
CA GLU A 477 -22.33 1.74 24.38
C GLU A 477 -22.28 1.65 25.91
N LEU A 478 -21.80 2.70 26.59
CA LEU A 478 -21.84 2.79 28.06
C LEU A 478 -23.27 2.77 28.60
N VAL A 479 -24.17 3.56 28.01
CA VAL A 479 -25.60 3.59 28.39
C VAL A 479 -26.26 2.22 28.24
N ALA A 480 -25.89 1.47 27.20
CA ALA A 480 -26.44 0.14 26.97
C ALA A 480 -26.06 -0.87 28.07
N LYS A 481 -24.92 -0.66 28.75
CA LYS A 481 -24.44 -1.52 29.84
C LYS A 481 -24.85 -1.03 31.23
N ASN A 482 -24.74 0.29 31.46
CA ASN A 482 -25.09 0.90 32.74
C ASN A 482 -25.99 2.14 32.52
N PRO A 483 -27.23 2.12 33.02
CA PRO A 483 -28.19 3.21 32.82
C PRO A 483 -27.84 4.52 33.56
N THR A 484 -26.85 4.52 34.48
CA THR A 484 -26.39 5.75 35.15
C THR A 484 -25.86 6.80 34.18
N TRP A 485 -25.33 6.36 33.02
CA TRP A 485 -24.86 7.21 31.94
C TRP A 485 -25.98 7.90 31.14
N MET A 486 -27.24 7.48 31.33
CA MET A 486 -28.38 8.00 30.56
C MET A 486 -28.63 9.49 30.81
N SER A 487 -28.33 9.98 32.02
CA SER A 487 -28.47 11.40 32.36
C SER A 487 -27.55 12.28 31.51
N LEU A 488 -26.26 11.92 31.45
CA LEU A 488 -25.25 12.61 30.63
C LEU A 488 -25.58 12.49 29.14
N TYR A 489 -25.99 11.30 28.67
CA TYR A 489 -26.39 11.09 27.28
C TYR A 489 -27.56 11.98 26.86
N SER A 490 -28.56 12.13 27.73
CA SER A 490 -29.72 12.99 27.50
C SER A 490 -29.33 14.48 27.52
N GLU A 491 -28.45 14.89 28.44
CA GLU A 491 -27.92 16.27 28.52
C GLU A 491 -27.21 16.67 27.22
N ILE A 492 -26.35 15.79 26.70
CA ILE A 492 -25.60 16.02 25.45
C ILE A 492 -26.55 16.05 24.26
N LEU A 493 -27.49 15.11 24.16
CA LEU A 493 -28.47 15.09 23.07
C LEU A 493 -29.48 16.24 23.15
N ASN A 494 -29.59 16.98 24.24
CA ASN A 494 -30.43 18.18 24.27
C ASN A 494 -29.76 19.39 23.58
N GLN A 495 -28.46 19.30 23.24
CA GLN A 495 -27.72 20.40 22.63
C GLN A 495 -27.92 20.41 21.10
N LYS A 496 -28.45 21.52 20.57
CA LYS A 496 -28.60 21.72 19.10
C LYS A 496 -27.26 21.59 18.35
N HIS A 497 -26.16 21.95 19.00
CA HIS A 497 -24.79 21.81 18.50
C HIS A 497 -24.49 20.39 18.00
N VAL A 498 -24.88 19.37 18.76
CA VAL A 498 -24.66 17.96 18.43
C VAL A 498 -25.36 17.57 17.13
N TYR A 499 -26.63 17.96 16.97
CA TYR A 499 -27.40 17.63 15.77
C TYR A 499 -26.86 18.30 14.51
N ARG A 500 -26.29 19.51 14.62
CA ARG A 500 -25.59 20.16 13.49
C ARG A 500 -24.36 19.37 13.06
N VAL A 501 -23.56 18.87 13.99
CA VAL A 501 -22.40 18.02 13.65
C VAL A 501 -22.86 16.71 12.99
N LEU A 502 -23.88 16.04 13.54
CA LEU A 502 -24.42 14.80 12.98
C LEU A 502 -25.00 15.02 11.57
N ALA A 503 -25.77 16.09 11.36
CA ALA A 503 -26.30 16.48 10.05
C ALA A 503 -25.16 16.74 9.04
N PHE A 504 -24.08 17.39 9.47
CA PHE A 504 -22.91 17.59 8.63
C PHE A 504 -22.22 16.28 8.24
N ILE A 505 -22.11 15.31 9.15
CA ILE A 505 -21.55 13.98 8.87
C ILE A 505 -22.43 13.22 7.86
N ILE A 506 -23.76 13.29 8.00
CA ILE A 506 -24.69 12.66 7.04
C ILE A 506 -24.48 13.25 5.64
N TYR A 507 -24.30 14.56 5.55
CA TYR A 507 -24.11 15.24 4.27
C TYR A 507 -22.71 14.97 3.66
N LYS A 508 -21.63 15.26 4.38
CA LYS A 508 -20.23 15.26 3.88
C LYS A 508 -19.31 14.15 4.40
N GLY A 509 -19.72 13.37 5.39
CA GLY A 509 -18.87 12.35 6.04
C GLY A 509 -18.55 11.14 5.17
N SER A 510 -17.61 10.31 5.63
CA SER A 510 -17.27 9.04 4.99
C SER A 510 -18.38 8.00 5.16
N LYS A 511 -18.41 6.94 4.33
CA LYS A 511 -19.40 5.85 4.42
C LYS A 511 -19.50 5.27 5.84
N ILE A 512 -18.37 5.06 6.51
CA ILE A 512 -18.29 4.49 7.86
C ILE A 512 -18.91 5.45 8.89
N MET A 513 -18.58 6.75 8.81
CA MET A 513 -19.15 7.74 9.72
C MET A 513 -20.66 7.88 9.53
N LYS A 514 -21.14 7.86 8.28
CA LYS A 514 -22.58 7.87 7.98
C LYS A 514 -23.29 6.67 8.57
N GLN A 515 -22.70 5.47 8.46
CA GLN A 515 -23.25 4.26 9.08
C GLN A 515 -23.36 4.40 10.60
N LYS A 516 -22.30 4.86 11.28
CA LYS A 516 -22.32 5.10 12.74
C LYS A 516 -23.41 6.08 13.17
N VAL A 517 -23.60 7.16 12.41
CA VAL A 517 -24.66 8.14 12.70
C VAL A 517 -26.04 7.50 12.54
N LEU A 518 -26.26 6.74 11.47
CA LEU A 518 -27.53 6.04 11.25
C LEU A 518 -27.82 5.03 12.36
N ASP A 519 -26.81 4.29 12.82
CA ASP A 519 -26.94 3.35 13.93
C ASP A 519 -27.30 4.08 15.24
N LEU A 520 -26.72 5.26 15.50
CA LEU A 520 -27.09 6.09 16.65
C LEU A 520 -28.54 6.59 16.57
N ILE A 521 -29.00 7.01 15.37
CA ILE A 521 -30.36 7.51 15.15
C ILE A 521 -31.41 6.45 15.50
N THR A 522 -31.12 5.16 15.34
CA THR A 522 -32.06 4.10 15.74
C THR A 522 -32.42 4.14 17.24
N LYS A 523 -31.58 4.77 18.07
CA LYS A 523 -31.78 4.91 19.52
C LYS A 523 -32.32 6.29 19.92
N PHE A 524 -32.66 7.15 18.97
CA PHE A 524 -33.09 8.53 19.24
C PHE A 524 -34.57 8.62 19.62
N SER A 525 -34.89 9.63 20.44
CA SER A 525 -36.28 10.01 20.72
C SER A 525 -36.91 10.72 19.52
N GLN A 526 -38.25 10.79 19.47
CA GLN A 526 -38.96 11.54 18.43
C GLN A 526 -38.55 13.02 18.37
N GLN A 527 -38.27 13.65 19.52
CA GLN A 527 -37.82 15.04 19.61
C GLN A 527 -36.40 15.23 19.05
N SER A 528 -35.50 14.27 19.30
CA SER A 528 -34.15 14.23 18.74
C SER A 528 -34.16 14.11 17.22
N THR A 529 -35.07 13.30 16.67
CA THR A 529 -35.25 13.13 15.22
C THR A 529 -35.73 14.42 14.55
N LEU A 530 -36.64 15.16 15.18
CA LEU A 530 -37.09 16.47 14.68
C LEU A 530 -35.93 17.47 14.66
N MET A 531 -35.18 17.58 15.76
CA MET A 531 -34.01 18.47 15.84
C MET A 531 -32.94 18.16 14.78
N LEU A 532 -32.71 16.87 14.50
CA LEU A 532 -31.81 16.45 13.44
C LEU A 532 -32.34 16.83 12.05
N SER A 533 -33.65 16.66 11.81
CA SER A 533 -34.31 17.04 10.56
C SER A 533 -34.15 18.53 10.29
N ASP A 534 -34.42 19.37 11.29
CA ASP A 534 -34.27 20.83 11.19
C ASP A 534 -32.81 21.21 10.85
N CYS A 535 -31.83 20.55 11.49
CA CYS A 535 -30.42 20.80 11.21
C CYS A 535 -29.96 20.29 9.83
N LEU A 536 -30.55 19.21 9.33
CA LEU A 536 -30.29 18.71 7.97
C LEU A 536 -30.79 19.71 6.93
N GLU A 537 -31.97 20.30 7.13
CA GLU A 537 -32.49 21.37 6.29
C GLU A 537 -31.58 22.62 6.32
N GLU A 538 -31.13 23.05 7.51
CA GLU A 538 -30.18 24.17 7.65
C GLU A 538 -28.88 23.94 6.85
N ILE A 539 -28.30 22.73 6.90
CA ILE A 539 -27.05 22.40 6.20
C ILE A 539 -27.26 22.26 4.69
N GLU A 540 -28.41 21.73 4.25
CA GLU A 540 -28.77 21.68 2.85
C GLU A 540 -28.87 23.10 2.25
N GLN A 541 -29.50 24.04 2.95
CA GLN A 541 -29.58 25.45 2.53
C GLN A 541 -28.20 26.13 2.45
N LEU A 542 -27.27 25.80 3.36
CA LEU A 542 -25.87 26.27 3.32
C LEU A 542 -25.07 25.67 2.15
N SER A 543 -25.47 24.50 1.63
CA SER A 543 -24.84 23.89 0.45
C SER A 543 -25.37 24.47 -0.87
N LEU A 544 -26.68 24.78 -0.93
CA LEU A 544 -27.35 25.36 -2.11
C LEU A 544 -26.93 26.82 -2.34
N THR A 545 -26.66 27.58 -1.27
CA THR A 545 -26.06 28.92 -1.36
C THR A 545 -24.65 28.89 -1.95
N LYS A 546 -23.87 27.83 -1.69
CA LYS A 546 -22.61 27.59 -2.41
C LYS A 546 -22.82 27.21 -3.88
N VAL A 547 -23.88 26.52 -4.29
CA VAL A 547 -24.12 26.23 -5.73
C VAL A 547 -24.55 27.49 -6.50
N LYS A 548 -25.24 28.43 -5.84
CA LYS A 548 -25.45 29.77 -6.39
C LYS A 548 -24.15 30.59 -6.45
N ASN A 549 -23.27 30.44 -5.46
CA ASN A 549 -21.97 31.11 -5.45
C ASN A 549 -20.88 30.44 -6.31
N ILE A 550 -21.00 29.15 -6.64
CA ILE A 550 -20.05 28.43 -7.52
C ILE A 550 -20.32 28.73 -8.99
N LYS A 551 -21.54 29.15 -9.34
CA LYS A 551 -21.81 29.78 -10.63
C LYS A 551 -21.31 31.23 -10.71
N THR A 552 -20.86 31.83 -9.62
CA THR A 552 -20.29 33.19 -9.58
C THR A 552 -18.82 33.24 -9.15
N THR A 553 -18.14 32.11 -8.91
CA THR A 553 -16.69 32.10 -8.59
C THR A 553 -15.75 31.90 -9.79
N ASN A 554 -16.28 31.84 -11.02
CA ASN A 554 -15.46 31.87 -12.25
C ASN A 554 -15.69 33.12 -13.10
N SER A 555 -16.28 34.15 -12.51
CA SER A 555 -16.21 35.50 -13.04
C SER A 555 -15.64 36.36 -11.92
N GLU A 556 -14.42 36.86 -12.09
CA GLU A 556 -14.10 38.18 -11.59
C GLU A 556 -15.10 39.15 -12.25
N GLU A 557 -16.33 39.18 -11.72
CA GLU A 557 -17.11 40.40 -11.79
C GLU A 557 -16.29 41.36 -10.96
N THR A 558 -15.59 42.25 -11.67
CA THR A 558 -15.37 43.61 -11.24
C THR A 558 -16.56 44.05 -10.40
N GLU A 559 -16.45 43.91 -9.08
CA GLU A 559 -17.29 44.65 -8.16
C GLU A 559 -17.17 46.09 -8.65
N ILE A 560 -18.28 46.62 -9.15
CA ILE A 560 -18.43 48.05 -9.39
C ILE A 560 -18.32 48.64 -7.98
N LYS A 561 -17.08 48.94 -7.55
CA LYS A 561 -16.84 49.78 -6.40
C LYS A 561 -17.64 51.05 -6.64
N PRO A 562 -18.50 51.46 -5.70
CA PRO A 562 -19.28 52.68 -5.88
C PRO A 562 -18.31 53.83 -6.13
N ILE A 563 -18.63 54.61 -7.16
CA ILE A 563 -17.78 55.63 -7.81
C ILE A 563 -17.45 56.81 -6.88
N CYS A 564 -17.97 56.81 -5.65
CA CYS A 564 -17.60 57.70 -4.57
C CYS A 564 -17.30 56.88 -3.31
N THR A 565 -16.17 57.14 -2.67
CA THR A 565 -16.00 56.76 -1.27
C THR A 565 -17.10 57.44 -0.45
N PHE A 566 -17.74 56.74 0.49
CA PHE A 566 -18.83 57.27 1.34
C PHE A 566 -18.49 58.64 1.96
N ALA A 567 -17.21 58.84 2.30
CA ALA A 567 -16.65 60.09 2.83
C ALA A 567 -16.66 61.28 1.84
N GLN A 568 -16.63 61.03 0.53
CA GLN A 568 -16.67 62.06 -0.51
C GLN A 568 -18.10 62.49 -0.83
N GLU A 569 -19.07 61.57 -0.77
CA GLU A 569 -20.50 61.90 -0.87
C GLU A 569 -20.96 62.71 0.34
N GLU A 570 -20.55 62.36 1.57
CA GLU A 570 -20.84 63.17 2.76
C GLU A 570 -20.24 64.58 2.68
N GLN A 571 -19.03 64.73 2.14
CA GLN A 571 -18.42 66.05 1.97
C GLN A 571 -19.17 66.89 0.93
N ILE A 572 -19.56 66.30 -0.20
CA ILE A 572 -20.34 66.99 -1.24
C ILE A 572 -21.73 67.35 -0.70
N GLN A 573 -22.39 66.44 0.01
CA GLN A 573 -23.69 66.68 0.62
C GLN A 573 -23.62 67.79 1.68
N ALA A 574 -22.61 67.76 2.56
CA ALA A 574 -22.39 68.82 3.55
C ALA A 574 -22.07 70.20 2.91
N PHE A 575 -21.48 70.23 1.71
CA PHE A 575 -21.28 71.47 0.95
C PHE A 575 -22.55 71.95 0.24
N ILE A 576 -23.37 71.02 -0.27
CA ILE A 576 -24.69 71.32 -0.85
C ILE A 576 -25.61 71.88 0.24
N ASP A 577 -25.68 71.23 1.40
CA ASP A 577 -26.50 71.67 2.54
C ASP A 577 -26.06 73.06 3.06
N LYS A 578 -24.76 73.36 3.01
CA LYS A 578 -24.23 74.71 3.32
C LYS A 578 -24.67 75.75 2.29
N LEU A 579 -24.65 75.42 1.00
CA LEU A 579 -25.08 76.33 -0.06
C LEU A 579 -26.60 76.53 -0.05
N GLU A 580 -27.37 75.48 0.26
CA GLU A 580 -28.83 75.54 0.39
C GLU A 580 -29.25 76.38 1.60
N ASN A 581 -28.55 76.28 2.73
CA ASN A 581 -28.76 77.16 3.88
C ASN A 581 -28.42 78.63 3.59
N ILE A 582 -27.34 78.91 2.84
CA ILE A 582 -26.96 80.28 2.44
C ILE A 582 -27.95 80.86 1.43
N PHE A 583 -28.53 80.01 0.57
CA PHE A 583 -29.56 80.39 -0.37
C PHE A 583 -30.88 80.72 0.33
N ASN A 584 -31.29 79.88 1.30
CA ASN A 584 -32.50 80.09 2.10
C ASN A 584 -32.40 81.29 3.05
N SER A 585 -31.19 81.71 3.43
CA SER A 585 -30.95 82.92 4.25
C SER A 585 -30.86 84.23 3.46
N ASN A 586 -31.08 84.22 2.14
CA ASN A 586 -31.02 85.40 1.25
C ASN A 586 -29.69 86.19 1.28
N GLU A 587 -28.55 85.52 1.55
CA GLU A 587 -27.21 86.11 1.41
C GLU A 587 -26.55 85.72 0.07
N ILE A 588 -27.24 86.00 -1.04
CA ILE A 588 -26.78 85.66 -2.39
C ILE A 588 -25.45 86.33 -2.80
N PRO A 589 -25.04 87.54 -2.33
CA PRO A 589 -23.76 88.12 -2.74
C PRO A 589 -22.52 87.52 -2.01
N SER A 590 -22.69 86.61 -1.04
CA SER A 590 -21.56 86.00 -0.29
C SER A 590 -21.02 84.71 -0.92
N ILE A 591 -21.67 84.17 -1.96
CA ILE A 591 -21.19 82.99 -2.69
C ILE A 591 -20.04 83.39 -3.62
N LYS A 592 -18.80 83.15 -3.18
CA LYS A 592 -17.62 83.36 -4.03
C LYS A 592 -17.69 82.41 -5.24
N THR A 593 -17.57 82.94 -6.46
CA THR A 593 -17.52 82.19 -7.73
C THR A 593 -16.45 81.08 -7.72
N SER A 594 -15.41 81.24 -6.89
CA SER A 594 -14.38 80.23 -6.63
C SER A 594 -14.93 78.89 -6.12
N ASN A 595 -16.00 78.90 -5.31
CA ASN A 595 -16.56 77.69 -4.72
C ASN A 595 -17.32 76.88 -5.77
N VAL A 596 -18.06 77.57 -6.65
CA VAL A 596 -18.75 76.94 -7.78
C VAL A 596 -17.73 76.35 -8.77
N ILE A 597 -16.64 77.07 -9.07
CA ILE A 597 -15.55 76.57 -9.92
C ILE A 597 -14.89 75.32 -9.30
N SER A 598 -14.68 75.31 -7.98
CA SER A 598 -14.10 74.14 -7.29
C SER A 598 -15.00 72.90 -7.35
N LEU A 599 -16.33 73.07 -7.27
CA LEU A 599 -17.31 72.01 -7.46
C LEU A 599 -17.30 71.47 -8.90
N TYR A 600 -17.23 72.35 -9.90
CA TYR A 600 -17.11 71.93 -11.30
C TYR A 600 -15.78 71.22 -11.57
N GLN A 601 -14.66 71.68 -10.98
CA GLN A 601 -13.37 71.01 -11.08
C GLN A 601 -13.39 69.63 -10.43
N HIS A 602 -14.01 69.50 -9.25
CA HIS A 602 -14.20 68.20 -8.61
C HIS A 602 -15.00 67.26 -9.49
N LYS A 603 -16.16 67.70 -10.00
CA LYS A 603 -16.99 66.91 -10.91
C LYS A 603 -16.25 66.51 -12.19
N MET A 604 -15.48 67.43 -12.78
CA MET A 604 -14.70 67.16 -13.99
C MET A 604 -13.57 66.14 -13.72
N ASN A 605 -12.93 66.22 -12.57
CA ASN A 605 -11.89 65.26 -12.17
C ASN A 605 -12.48 63.87 -11.91
N THR A 606 -13.65 63.78 -11.26
CA THR A 606 -14.37 62.52 -11.09
C THR A 606 -14.74 61.92 -12.45
N LEU A 607 -15.27 62.72 -13.39
CA LEU A 607 -15.61 62.25 -14.73
C LEU A 607 -14.37 61.73 -15.50
N LYS A 608 -13.24 62.42 -15.43
CA LYS A 608 -11.98 61.94 -16.05
C LYS A 608 -11.51 60.62 -15.44
N GLN A 609 -11.59 60.46 -14.12
CA GLN A 609 -11.23 59.21 -13.46
C GLN A 609 -12.17 58.07 -13.87
N THR A 610 -13.48 58.33 -14.00
CA THR A 610 -14.43 57.33 -14.50
C THR A 610 -14.15 56.93 -15.94
N GLU A 611 -13.76 57.88 -16.81
CA GLU A 611 -13.44 57.56 -18.21
C GLU A 611 -12.21 56.66 -18.31
N VAL A 612 -11.15 56.96 -17.54
CA VAL A 612 -9.93 56.15 -17.51
C VAL A 612 -10.23 54.75 -16.98
N TRP A 613 -11.03 54.63 -15.92
CA TRP A 613 -11.41 53.34 -15.35
C TRP A 613 -12.27 52.51 -16.31
N LEU A 614 -13.23 53.14 -17.01
CA LEU A 614 -14.04 52.45 -18.02
C LEU A 614 -13.20 51.95 -19.20
N LYS A 615 -12.21 52.72 -19.64
CA LYS A 615 -11.25 52.26 -20.66
C LYS A 615 -10.44 51.06 -20.18
N GLN A 616 -9.90 51.11 -18.96
CA GLN A 616 -9.16 49.97 -18.39
C GLN A 616 -10.03 48.72 -18.22
N SER A 617 -11.28 48.89 -17.78
CA SER A 617 -12.24 47.78 -17.67
C SER A 617 -12.56 47.17 -19.04
N LEU A 618 -12.72 48.01 -20.07
CA LEU A 618 -12.93 47.56 -21.44
C LEU A 618 -11.71 46.80 -22.00
N ASP A 619 -10.50 47.30 -21.76
CA ASP A 619 -9.25 46.65 -22.19
C ASP A 619 -9.08 45.29 -21.51
N ASN A 620 -9.32 45.21 -20.18
CA ASN A 620 -9.28 43.95 -19.43
C ASN A 620 -10.33 42.95 -19.94
N ALA A 621 -11.56 43.41 -20.20
CA ALA A 621 -12.61 42.55 -20.76
C ALA A 621 -12.24 42.05 -22.17
N SER A 622 -11.56 42.87 -22.97
CA SER A 622 -11.08 42.47 -24.30
C SER A 622 -9.98 41.40 -24.20
N GLU A 623 -9.06 41.53 -23.25
CA GLU A 623 -8.00 40.55 -22.99
C GLU A 623 -8.61 39.21 -22.53
N GLU A 624 -9.59 39.25 -21.64
CA GLU A 624 -10.33 38.06 -21.20
C GLU A 624 -11.06 37.35 -22.37
N VAL A 625 -11.68 38.10 -23.27
CA VAL A 625 -12.28 37.53 -24.48
C VAL A 625 -11.23 36.86 -25.35
N THR A 626 -10.04 37.45 -25.53
CA THR A 626 -8.96 36.80 -26.29
C THR A 626 -8.46 35.53 -25.62
N ARG A 627 -8.34 35.52 -24.29
CA ARG A 627 -7.94 34.36 -23.49
C ARG A 627 -8.95 33.22 -23.62
N LEU A 628 -10.24 33.53 -23.51
CA LEU A 628 -11.33 32.56 -23.67
C LEU A 628 -11.36 31.99 -25.09
N ASN A 629 -11.17 32.82 -26.12
CA ASN A 629 -11.09 32.36 -27.50
C ASN A 629 -9.91 31.39 -27.72
N TYR A 630 -8.73 31.69 -27.18
CA TYR A 630 -7.59 30.78 -27.23
C TYR A 630 -7.92 29.45 -26.53
N ARG A 631 -8.58 29.50 -25.37
CA ARG A 631 -8.98 28.28 -24.65
C ARG A 631 -9.98 27.44 -25.45
N ILE A 632 -10.95 28.06 -26.13
CA ILE A 632 -11.89 27.36 -27.00
C ILE A 632 -11.15 26.66 -28.15
N VAL A 633 -10.17 27.32 -28.77
CA VAL A 633 -9.36 26.72 -29.85
C VAL A 633 -8.59 25.50 -29.34
N CYS A 634 -7.96 25.57 -28.16
CA CYS A 634 -7.30 24.42 -27.54
C CYS A 634 -8.26 23.28 -27.23
N LEU A 635 -9.44 23.58 -26.67
CA LEU A 635 -10.45 22.54 -26.39
C LEU A 635 -10.96 21.89 -27.68
N ASN A 636 -11.10 22.65 -28.76
CA ASN A 636 -11.49 22.11 -30.05
C ASN A 636 -10.40 21.20 -30.65
N SER A 637 -9.11 21.53 -30.51
CA SER A 637 -8.03 20.65 -30.97
C SER A 637 -7.92 19.38 -30.14
N GLU A 638 -8.09 19.46 -28.82
CA GLU A 638 -8.17 18.29 -27.92
C GLU A 638 -9.36 17.39 -28.30
N SER A 639 -10.54 17.97 -28.55
CA SER A 639 -11.73 17.24 -29.01
C SER A 639 -11.50 16.53 -30.35
N MET A 640 -10.82 17.19 -31.29
CA MET A 640 -10.49 16.59 -32.60
C MET A 640 -9.52 15.40 -32.45
N GLN A 641 -8.52 15.51 -31.57
CA GLN A 641 -7.60 14.41 -31.28
C GLN A 641 -8.31 13.23 -30.60
N LEU A 642 -9.19 13.50 -29.63
CA LEU A 642 -10.03 12.48 -28.98
C LEU A 642 -10.89 11.73 -29.99
N ASN A 643 -11.52 12.45 -30.93
CA ASN A 643 -12.32 11.83 -31.99
C ASN A 643 -11.46 10.94 -32.91
N GLN A 644 -10.23 11.34 -33.20
CA GLN A 644 -9.31 10.53 -34.01
C GLN A 644 -8.85 9.26 -33.28
N MET A 645 -8.59 9.35 -31.97
CA MET A 645 -8.32 8.16 -31.14
C MET A 645 -9.52 7.23 -31.07
N LEU A 646 -10.73 7.78 -30.91
CA LEU A 646 -11.96 7.00 -30.88
C LEU A 646 -12.16 6.23 -32.19
N LEU A 647 -11.87 6.86 -33.34
CA LEU A 647 -11.93 6.19 -34.64
C LEU A 647 -10.90 5.05 -34.75
N ASN A 648 -9.68 5.26 -34.27
CA ASN A 648 -8.64 4.21 -34.28
C ASN A 648 -9.03 3.04 -33.37
N ASN A 649 -9.56 3.30 -32.18
CA ASN A 649 -10.05 2.26 -31.28
C ASN A 649 -11.20 1.47 -31.91
N HIS A 650 -12.10 2.12 -32.65
CA HIS A 650 -13.18 1.41 -33.36
C HIS A 650 -12.62 0.47 -34.44
N LYS A 651 -11.59 0.90 -35.18
CA LYS A 651 -10.91 0.02 -36.16
C LYS A 651 -10.24 -1.19 -35.49
N GLU A 652 -9.57 -0.97 -34.36
CA GLU A 652 -8.93 -2.07 -33.62
C GLU A 652 -9.96 -3.06 -33.06
N ILE A 653 -11.11 -2.56 -32.58
CA ILE A 653 -12.24 -3.40 -32.17
C ILE A 653 -12.77 -4.21 -33.36
N GLU A 654 -12.95 -3.60 -34.53
CA GLU A 654 -13.38 -4.32 -35.73
C GLU A 654 -12.38 -5.42 -36.12
N GLU A 655 -11.08 -5.13 -36.11
CA GLU A 655 -10.03 -6.14 -36.36
C GLU A 655 -10.08 -7.29 -35.35
N LEU A 656 -10.23 -7.00 -34.06
CA LEU A 656 -10.37 -8.00 -33.01
C LEU A 656 -11.66 -8.82 -33.13
N THR A 657 -12.77 -8.22 -33.60
CA THR A 657 -14.00 -8.98 -33.85
C THR A 657 -13.83 -9.98 -34.98
N ILE A 658 -13.15 -9.59 -36.07
CA ILE A 658 -12.83 -10.49 -37.18
C ILE A 658 -11.88 -11.61 -36.70
N GLU A 659 -10.89 -11.30 -35.88
CA GLU A 659 -9.99 -12.31 -35.31
C GLU A 659 -10.75 -13.29 -34.39
N ASN A 660 -11.67 -12.79 -33.56
CA ASN A 660 -12.53 -13.64 -32.72
C ASN A 660 -13.42 -14.57 -33.54
N GLU A 661 -14.00 -14.09 -34.64
CA GLU A 661 -14.77 -14.94 -35.54
C GLU A 661 -13.91 -16.06 -36.16
N ASN A 662 -12.67 -15.74 -36.53
CA ASN A 662 -11.72 -16.73 -37.05
C ASN A 662 -11.28 -17.75 -35.99
N LEU A 663 -11.02 -17.30 -34.76
CA LEU A 663 -10.72 -18.19 -33.63
C LEU A 663 -11.90 -19.09 -33.30
N LYS A 664 -13.13 -18.56 -33.34
CA LYS A 664 -14.35 -19.34 -33.13
C LYS A 664 -14.54 -20.43 -34.19
N LYS A 665 -14.22 -20.13 -35.46
CA LYS A 665 -14.19 -21.16 -36.53
C LYS A 665 -13.15 -22.24 -36.23
N LYS A 666 -11.91 -21.88 -35.90
CA LYS A 666 -10.85 -22.84 -35.53
C LYS A 666 -11.24 -23.71 -34.32
N LEU A 667 -11.91 -23.12 -33.34
CA LEU A 667 -12.40 -23.84 -32.16
C LEU A 667 -13.44 -24.88 -32.58
N ASN A 668 -14.40 -24.50 -33.42
CA ASN A 668 -15.40 -25.43 -33.94
C ASN A 668 -14.75 -26.59 -34.72
N ASP A 669 -13.80 -26.30 -35.61
CA ASP A 669 -13.06 -27.33 -36.36
C ASP A 669 -12.31 -28.29 -35.42
N THR A 670 -11.69 -27.75 -34.36
CA THR A 670 -10.99 -28.56 -33.35
C THR A 670 -11.96 -29.42 -32.54
N THR A 671 -13.15 -28.90 -32.20
CA THR A 671 -14.18 -29.69 -31.52
C THR A 671 -14.72 -30.81 -32.40
N GLU A 672 -14.86 -30.59 -33.71
CA GLU A 672 -15.25 -31.62 -34.66
C GLU A 672 -14.17 -32.71 -34.79
N GLN A 673 -12.89 -32.32 -34.84
CA GLN A 673 -11.76 -33.27 -34.78
C GLN A 673 -11.72 -34.04 -33.46
N PHE A 674 -12.04 -33.40 -32.34
CA PHE A 674 -12.10 -34.07 -31.05
C PHE A 674 -13.24 -35.10 -31.00
N THR A 675 -14.44 -34.75 -31.49
CA THR A 675 -15.58 -35.70 -31.52
C THR A 675 -15.32 -36.90 -32.44
N THR A 676 -14.69 -36.69 -33.60
CA THR A 676 -14.30 -37.79 -34.49
C THR A 676 -13.24 -38.69 -33.86
N THR A 677 -12.23 -38.10 -33.20
CA THR A 677 -11.19 -38.85 -32.48
C THR A 677 -11.77 -39.61 -31.27
N SER A 678 -12.66 -39.00 -30.51
CA SER A 678 -13.39 -39.62 -29.40
C SER A 678 -14.23 -40.81 -29.87
N ASN A 679 -14.95 -40.66 -30.99
CA ASN A 679 -15.69 -41.77 -31.60
C ASN A 679 -14.78 -42.91 -32.06
N ASN A 680 -13.61 -42.59 -32.62
CA ASN A 680 -12.61 -43.60 -32.99
C ASN A 680 -12.03 -44.29 -31.75
N PHE A 681 -11.77 -43.56 -30.67
CA PHE A 681 -11.31 -44.12 -29.40
C PHE A 681 -12.37 -45.05 -28.78
N ALA A 682 -13.65 -44.67 -28.82
CA ALA A 682 -14.75 -45.52 -28.37
C ALA A 682 -14.84 -46.83 -29.18
N LYS A 683 -14.65 -46.78 -30.50
CA LYS A 683 -14.55 -47.98 -31.35
C LYS A 683 -13.35 -48.84 -30.97
N LEU A 684 -12.18 -48.21 -30.77
CA LEU A 684 -10.95 -48.92 -30.39
C LEU A 684 -11.11 -49.60 -29.02
N SER A 685 -11.71 -48.91 -28.06
CA SER A 685 -12.00 -49.41 -26.71
C SER A 685 -12.92 -50.64 -26.75
N ARG A 686 -14.01 -50.60 -27.55
CA ARG A 686 -14.86 -51.79 -27.77
C ARG A 686 -14.10 -52.96 -28.39
N ASN A 687 -13.19 -52.69 -29.32
CA ASN A 687 -12.33 -53.73 -29.91
C ASN A 687 -11.31 -54.30 -28.91
N TYR A 688 -10.81 -53.49 -27.98
CA TYR A 688 -9.95 -53.97 -26.90
C TYR A 688 -10.73 -54.84 -25.92
N GLU A 689 -11.95 -54.44 -25.54
CA GLU A 689 -12.80 -55.22 -24.65
C GLU A 689 -13.17 -56.58 -25.26
N SER A 690 -13.50 -56.63 -26.57
CA SER A 690 -13.78 -57.89 -27.26
C SER A 690 -12.55 -58.78 -27.35
N LYS A 691 -11.37 -58.24 -27.66
CA LYS A 691 -10.11 -59.00 -27.62
C LYS A 691 -9.78 -59.50 -26.22
N ARG A 692 -10.07 -58.72 -25.18
CA ARG A 692 -9.87 -59.12 -23.79
C ARG A 692 -10.76 -60.30 -23.40
N GLN A 693 -12.03 -60.29 -23.83
CA GLN A 693 -12.93 -61.43 -23.63
C GLN A 693 -12.41 -62.69 -24.32
N ILE A 694 -11.95 -62.58 -25.58
CA ILE A 694 -11.35 -63.71 -26.30
C ILE A 694 -10.11 -64.26 -25.57
N ILE A 695 -9.22 -63.38 -25.08
CA ILE A 695 -8.05 -63.80 -24.30
C ILE A 695 -8.48 -64.51 -23.02
N GLN A 696 -9.54 -64.04 -22.37
CA GLN A 696 -10.06 -64.66 -21.15
C GLN A 696 -10.60 -66.07 -21.42
N GLU A 697 -11.34 -66.26 -22.52
CA GLU A 697 -11.82 -67.58 -22.99
C GLU A 697 -10.66 -68.52 -23.39
N GLN A 698 -9.64 -67.99 -24.06
CA GLN A 698 -8.44 -68.77 -24.38
C GLN A 698 -7.70 -69.18 -23.10
N SER A 699 -7.60 -68.28 -22.11
CA SER A 699 -6.94 -68.58 -20.83
C SER A 699 -7.68 -69.63 -20.01
N SER A 700 -9.03 -69.64 -20.03
CA SER A 700 -9.82 -70.69 -19.37
C SER A 700 -9.68 -72.03 -20.09
N SER A 701 -9.62 -72.01 -21.43
CA SER A 701 -9.36 -73.20 -22.23
C SER A 701 -7.96 -73.79 -21.96
N ILE A 702 -6.93 -72.94 -21.87
CA ILE A 702 -5.57 -73.36 -21.49
C ILE A 702 -5.57 -73.99 -20.10
N LYS A 703 -6.20 -73.36 -19.10
CA LYS A 703 -6.30 -73.95 -17.74
C LYS A 703 -6.97 -75.32 -17.74
N ASN A 704 -7.99 -75.52 -18.58
CA ASN A 704 -8.67 -76.81 -18.67
C ASN A 704 -7.76 -77.87 -19.32
N LEU A 705 -7.02 -77.51 -20.36
CA LEU A 705 -6.02 -78.38 -20.99
C LEU A 705 -4.85 -78.70 -20.05
N GLU A 706 -4.38 -77.73 -19.26
CA GLU A 706 -3.37 -77.94 -18.23
C GLU A 706 -3.85 -78.95 -17.18
N LYS A 707 -5.12 -78.85 -16.76
CA LYS A 707 -5.72 -79.82 -15.84
C LYS A 707 -5.77 -81.23 -16.43
N GLN A 708 -6.17 -81.37 -17.69
CA GLN A 708 -6.15 -82.65 -18.39
C GLN A 708 -4.73 -83.22 -18.53
N LEU A 709 -3.72 -82.36 -18.76
CA LEU A 709 -2.31 -82.76 -18.80
C LEU A 709 -1.81 -83.27 -17.46
N GLU A 710 -2.25 -82.65 -16.36
CA GLU A 710 -1.89 -83.08 -15.01
C GLU A 710 -2.55 -84.40 -14.63
N GLU A 711 -3.82 -84.60 -15.01
CA GLU A 711 -4.52 -85.89 -14.85
C GLU A 711 -3.80 -87.02 -15.61
N LEU A 712 -3.42 -86.78 -16.88
CA LEU A 712 -2.65 -87.75 -17.68
C LEU A 712 -1.24 -88.00 -17.12
N ARG A 713 -0.61 -86.99 -16.50
CA ARG A 713 0.68 -87.16 -15.81
C ARG A 713 0.56 -88.06 -14.60
N LEU A 714 -0.48 -87.87 -13.78
CA LEU A 714 -0.75 -88.74 -12.63
C LEU A 714 -0.98 -90.18 -13.08
N GLU A 715 -1.78 -90.40 -14.12
CA GLU A 715 -1.97 -91.74 -14.71
C GLU A 715 -0.63 -92.32 -15.22
N SER A 716 0.19 -91.52 -15.90
CA SER A 716 1.51 -91.97 -16.38
C SER A 716 2.45 -92.35 -15.24
N ASP A 717 2.47 -91.58 -14.14
CA ASP A 717 3.33 -91.86 -13.00
C ASP A 717 2.84 -93.07 -12.19
N GLU A 718 1.53 -93.30 -12.12
CA GLU A 718 0.95 -94.52 -11.55
C GLU A 718 1.35 -95.77 -12.37
N ILE A 719 1.31 -95.67 -13.71
CA ILE A 719 1.80 -96.73 -14.60
C ILE A 719 3.31 -96.96 -14.40
N LYS A 720 4.11 -95.90 -14.28
CA LYS A 720 5.56 -96.02 -14.01
C LYS A 720 5.84 -96.69 -12.66
N ALA A 721 5.09 -96.34 -11.62
CA ALA A 721 5.23 -96.95 -10.29
C ALA A 721 4.94 -98.46 -10.35
N ASN A 722 3.85 -98.85 -11.03
CA ASN A 722 3.51 -100.26 -11.25
C ASN A 722 4.61 -101.01 -12.02
N LEU A 723 5.19 -100.41 -13.07
CA LEU A 723 6.32 -100.99 -13.81
C LEU A 723 7.59 -101.09 -12.95
N LEU A 724 7.86 -100.10 -12.09
CA LEU A 724 9.02 -100.11 -11.20
C LEU A 724 8.94 -101.25 -10.17
N ASP A 725 7.75 -101.51 -9.65
CA ASP A 725 7.52 -102.61 -8.70
C ASP A 725 7.62 -103.97 -9.37
N GLN A 726 7.17 -104.11 -10.63
CA GLN A 726 7.46 -105.31 -11.43
C GLN A 726 8.96 -105.53 -11.61
N LEU A 727 9.72 -104.49 -11.97
CA LEU A 727 11.18 -104.58 -12.14
C LEU A 727 11.92 -104.92 -10.84
N LYS A 728 11.45 -104.42 -9.68
CA LYS A 728 12.02 -104.77 -8.37
C LYS A 728 11.79 -106.25 -8.04
N ASN A 729 10.61 -106.79 -8.36
CA ASN A 729 10.30 -108.20 -8.15
C ASN A 729 11.17 -109.09 -9.04
N GLU A 730 11.31 -108.77 -10.33
CA GLU A 730 12.24 -109.48 -11.23
C GLU A 730 13.70 -109.39 -10.76
N LYS A 731 14.13 -108.22 -10.26
CA LYS A 731 15.47 -108.04 -9.69
C LYS A 731 15.68 -108.89 -8.45
N ALA A 732 14.67 -109.06 -7.61
CA ALA A 732 14.73 -109.92 -6.43
C ALA A 732 14.85 -111.40 -6.81
N GLU A 733 14.07 -111.86 -7.80
CA GLU A 733 14.21 -113.23 -8.35
C GLU A 733 15.60 -113.48 -8.96
N ASN A 734 16.10 -112.55 -9.77
CA ASN A 734 17.44 -112.65 -10.34
C ASN A 734 18.53 -112.67 -9.26
N LYS A 735 18.38 -111.91 -8.17
CA LYS A 735 19.33 -111.92 -7.04
C LYS A 735 19.35 -113.26 -6.30
N ILE A 736 18.21 -113.94 -6.20
CA ILE A 736 18.11 -115.31 -5.63
C ILE A 736 18.76 -116.34 -6.56
N GLN A 737 18.69 -116.15 -7.88
CA GLN A 737 19.42 -117.01 -8.82
C GLN A 737 20.94 -116.79 -8.74
N VAL A 738 21.39 -115.54 -8.63
CA VAL A 738 22.82 -115.21 -8.51
C VAL A 738 23.44 -115.78 -7.23
N SER A 739 22.75 -115.71 -6.09
CA SER A 739 23.27 -116.30 -4.83
C SER A 739 23.39 -117.83 -4.86
N LYS A 740 22.51 -118.52 -5.60
CA LYS A 740 22.65 -119.97 -5.86
C LYS A 740 23.89 -120.30 -6.71
N LEU A 741 24.22 -119.46 -7.69
CA LEU A 741 25.41 -119.66 -8.54
C LEU A 741 26.71 -119.34 -7.78
N GLU A 742 26.69 -118.37 -6.88
CA GLU A 742 27.86 -118.02 -6.05
C GLU A 742 28.21 -119.10 -5.01
N GLN A 743 27.21 -119.79 -4.44
CA GLN A 743 27.46 -120.97 -3.58
C GLN A 743 28.12 -122.14 -4.32
N GLN A 744 27.83 -122.32 -5.61
CA GLN A 744 28.50 -123.35 -6.43
C GLN A 744 29.96 -122.97 -6.74
N LEU A 745 30.31 -121.69 -6.66
CA LEU A 745 31.65 -121.20 -6.97
C LEU A 745 32.61 -121.32 -5.77
N THR A 746 32.09 -121.13 -4.55
CA THR A 746 32.86 -121.28 -3.31
C THR A 746 33.26 -122.73 -3.00
N GLU A 747 32.44 -123.72 -3.40
CA GLU A 747 32.83 -125.14 -3.34
C GLU A 747 33.97 -125.49 -4.30
N LYS A 748 34.11 -124.78 -5.44
CA LYS A 748 35.18 -125.05 -6.41
C LYS A 748 36.52 -124.40 -6.04
N GLN A 749 36.51 -123.31 -5.28
CA GLN A 749 37.73 -122.61 -4.87
C GLN A 749 38.43 -123.24 -3.65
N SER A 750 37.72 -123.98 -2.79
CA SER A 750 38.34 -124.73 -1.68
C SER A 750 39.25 -125.87 -2.15
N ILE A 751 39.00 -126.41 -3.35
CA ILE A 751 39.80 -127.49 -3.97
C ILE A 751 41.15 -126.97 -4.53
N ILE A 752 41.27 -125.66 -4.78
CA ILE A 752 42.47 -125.06 -5.40
C ILE A 752 43.52 -124.67 -4.34
N ASN A 753 43.12 -124.46 -3.08
CA ASN A 753 44.00 -123.98 -2.00
C ASN A 753 44.90 -125.05 -1.34
N GLU A 754 44.80 -126.34 -1.71
CA GLU A 754 45.70 -127.39 -1.17
C GLU A 754 46.98 -127.63 -1.99
N LYS A 755 47.20 -126.96 -3.14
CA LYS A 755 48.22 -127.41 -4.11
C LYS A 755 49.41 -126.49 -4.44
N THR A 756 49.62 -125.33 -3.79
CA THR A 756 50.69 -124.40 -4.23
C THR A 756 51.56 -123.76 -3.13
N GLU A 757 52.02 -124.54 -2.14
CA GLU A 757 53.16 -124.21 -1.27
C GLU A 757 54.26 -125.29 -1.32
N VAL A 758 54.98 -125.47 -2.44
CA VAL A 758 56.36 -126.03 -2.49
C VAL A 758 57.00 -125.70 -3.86
N ARG A 759 57.89 -124.69 -3.90
CA ARG A 759 59.11 -124.50 -4.75
C ARG A 759 59.32 -123.01 -5.05
N PHE A 760 60.08 -122.32 -4.19
CA PHE A 760 61.54 -122.15 -4.20
C PHE A 760 62.09 -121.15 -5.24
N ASN A 761 62.62 -120.08 -4.67
CA ASN A 761 63.93 -119.48 -4.93
C ASN A 761 64.29 -118.94 -6.31
N LYS A 762 64.78 -117.68 -6.21
CA LYS A 762 65.99 -117.08 -6.79
C LYS A 762 65.79 -116.00 -7.87
N PRO A 763 66.75 -115.06 -7.96
CA PRO A 763 66.46 -113.64 -8.11
C PRO A 763 66.89 -113.10 -9.49
N TRP A 764 66.45 -111.87 -9.73
CA TRP A 764 67.04 -110.86 -10.62
C TRP A 764 66.90 -111.04 -12.14
N TYR A 765 66.38 -109.94 -12.69
CA TYR A 765 66.67 -109.29 -13.97
C TYR A 765 65.85 -109.60 -15.24
N LEU A 766 65.17 -108.53 -15.67
CA LEU A 766 65.18 -107.93 -17.02
C LEU A 766 64.42 -108.59 -18.18
N LEU A 767 64.02 -107.70 -19.11
CA LEU A 767 63.65 -107.91 -20.52
C LEU A 767 62.16 -108.23 -20.78
N ILE A 768 61.39 -107.28 -21.38
CA ILE A 768 61.25 -106.95 -22.82
C ILE A 768 60.01 -107.64 -23.43
N SER A 769 59.09 -106.77 -23.89
CA SER A 769 58.17 -106.79 -25.05
C SER A 769 57.52 -108.06 -25.63
N TYR A 770 56.47 -107.76 -26.42
CA TYR A 770 55.77 -108.50 -27.49
C TYR A 770 54.43 -109.11 -27.01
N SER A 771 53.24 -108.69 -27.47
CA SER A 771 52.64 -108.47 -28.81
C SER A 771 51.70 -109.61 -29.21
N LEU A 772 50.73 -109.25 -30.05
CA LEU A 772 50.05 -110.04 -31.10
C LEU A 772 48.82 -110.89 -30.72
N LYS A 773 47.71 -110.48 -31.37
CA LYS A 773 46.65 -111.28 -32.03
C LYS A 773 45.77 -112.19 -31.14
N TYR A 774 44.45 -112.22 -31.26
CA TYR A 774 43.51 -111.84 -32.34
C TYR A 774 42.26 -111.17 -31.76
#